data_AF-A0A1T5EUH8-F1
#
_entry.id   AF-A0A1T5EUH8-F1
#
_cell.length_a   1.000
_cell.length_b   1.000
_cell.length_c   1.000
_cell.angle_alpha   90.00
_cell.angle_beta   90.00
_cell.angle_gamma   90.00
#
_symmetry.space_group_name_H-M   'P 1'
#
loop_
_entity.id
_entity.type
_entity.pdbx_description
1 polymer ?
#
loop_
_entity_poly.entity_id
_entity_poly.type
_entity_poly.pdbx_seq_one_letter_code
_entity_poly.pdbx_strand_id
1 'polypeptide(L)'
;MMVQLSKQSTFLIRVLWSLAFLASRCSLMAQSDPSQANADYTVTKRLLSIEDGLASHEVFCGVQDAAGFLWFGTRNGLNRYDGKNSLLFTRQRNRLQDNKVVQLARDDANRLFIEYGSTGFQLTTNGKVDVMDATTHEVKTLTEAFPNLPFKEQDVYWIANDGTGEVSFLTALPFRLWKFSSKKGFRLRYEMKDWDHVVSASDRRTTGPYSSFAEGKALLKLVNQEKQYLLTGDTAISFRQNNVLRSLPIGFTEQNEALITYNTSDDPDHFAVDLLSPKGRLTPVSDLNQYQLNPVKGRYWYQAGTATDGSASFFYNANDALFVWNKQAFIKVLDKAELKGFENLFIYRLFPDALGNLWACTSLGVLQIRLKKNRFKPYFSTGQQSMEPNSQARGIYAEGNGNVFANIWAHTFGQQREKMQAIRHPEINYALVKHHAALYTGGYSLSRYEPGENKIISFPAGLGSEIWAMHSLNDSLLLLGRTNGFSLFNSKTSRFDTLSISDPSMPNARFVYRFFRDKQGAVWAVAENGLYKLILNKTVRNNGQLIITKLQSPFLDALTLMDAYQNADGSFWLATNGEGLYHWNPGNNATRQFNITSGFPSDVLYRIESDAFGNLWISSDYGLIRFNRKDFSVKTYTTIDGITNNEFNRTSSFKGSDGKLFFGGLNGVNAFDPKDFRADITAFQVPLRVIAFNQFAGSKNELINKTTALLRKPQIILQPDDKFFTLDFQLLDFTKDEGHRYGYKLEGLDETWNYISENSVRISGLPYGHYILRIKAQNREGAWNTRELSIPITVLKPVYLQWWFILIVALLFLLAIYLVIQLRLKQLARDKKKLEETVNERTVQLKKSLAEQSALLLEKDVLMKEIHHRVKNNLQVISGLLELQSKTLTDETAKEALREGRNRVRSIALIHQNLYQFENLSSIDLRQFINDLCKQVQSVFQRQKTIAVTVNVPELNLDIDSAVPLGLILNELLSNSFKYAFTEGKSGKIDIVMHTLEEGKYQLAYADNGPGLPVDFDVSKAKTLGLQLINDLARQMGGRVQYETRNGAAFTINFTNREVRKNQD
;
A
#
# COMPACT_ATOMS: atom_id res chain seq x y z
N MET A 1 -38.58 -69.95 58.82
CA MET A 1 -38.71 -68.74 57.95
C MET A 1 -38.39 -67.40 58.66
N MET A 2 -38.20 -67.36 59.99
CA MET A 2 -37.79 -66.13 60.72
C MET A 2 -36.29 -66.06 61.09
N VAL A 3 -35.46 -67.03 60.68
CA VAL A 3 -34.01 -67.06 60.98
C VAL A 3 -33.15 -66.69 59.77
N GLN A 4 -33.75 -66.56 58.58
CA GLN A 4 -33.02 -66.26 57.34
C GLN A 4 -33.02 -64.77 56.95
N LEU A 5 -33.80 -63.94 57.65
CA LEU A 5 -33.91 -62.49 57.43
C LEU A 5 -32.94 -61.65 58.27
N SER A 6 -32.26 -62.20 59.28
CA SER A 6 -31.33 -61.44 60.14
C SER A 6 -29.87 -61.45 59.66
N LYS A 7 -29.50 -62.37 58.76
CA LYS A 7 -28.12 -62.45 58.21
C LYS A 7 -27.88 -61.62 56.96
N GLN A 8 -28.92 -61.28 56.18
CA GLN A 8 -28.76 -60.39 55.02
C GLN A 8 -28.75 -58.90 55.41
N SER A 9 -29.44 -58.50 56.49
CA SER A 9 -29.41 -57.11 56.98
C SER A 9 -28.07 -56.76 57.62
N THR A 10 -27.43 -57.67 58.33
CA THR A 10 -26.12 -57.43 58.98
C THR A 10 -24.96 -57.38 57.99
N PHE A 11 -25.03 -58.07 56.85
CA PHE A 11 -24.01 -57.96 55.80
C PHE A 11 -24.14 -56.66 55.01
N LEU A 12 -25.37 -56.24 54.65
CA LEU A 12 -25.59 -54.94 53.99
C LEU A 12 -25.22 -53.76 54.89
N ILE A 13 -25.54 -53.83 56.20
CA ILE A 13 -25.18 -52.78 57.15
C ILE A 13 -23.67 -52.72 57.38
N ARG A 14 -22.95 -53.86 57.39
CA ARG A 14 -21.47 -53.84 57.48
C ARG A 14 -20.80 -53.34 56.20
N VAL A 15 -21.35 -53.63 55.02
CA VAL A 15 -20.85 -53.08 53.74
C VAL A 15 -21.15 -51.59 53.62
N LEU A 16 -22.32 -51.13 54.07
CA LEU A 16 -22.67 -49.70 54.14
C LEU A 16 -21.84 -48.95 55.18
N TRP A 17 -21.53 -49.56 56.33
CA TRP A 17 -20.64 -48.95 57.33
C TRP A 17 -19.18 -48.94 56.91
N SER A 18 -18.71 -49.93 56.15
CA SER A 18 -17.34 -49.93 55.61
C SER A 18 -17.20 -49.03 54.38
N LEU A 19 -18.24 -48.85 53.56
CA LEU A 19 -18.30 -47.80 52.54
C LEU A 19 -18.43 -46.41 53.16
N ALA A 20 -19.19 -46.25 54.25
CA ALA A 20 -19.25 -45.00 54.99
C ALA A 20 -17.94 -44.69 55.76
N PHE A 21 -17.22 -45.71 56.25
CA PHE A 21 -15.88 -45.54 56.85
C PHE A 21 -14.78 -45.29 55.81
N LEU A 22 -14.88 -45.85 54.60
CA LEU A 22 -14.00 -45.50 53.49
C LEU A 22 -14.31 -44.09 52.94
N ALA A 23 -15.59 -43.70 52.86
CA ALA A 23 -15.98 -42.35 52.45
C ALA A 23 -15.58 -41.29 53.49
N SER A 24 -15.71 -41.58 54.78
CA SER A 24 -15.34 -40.64 55.86
C SER A 24 -13.83 -40.57 56.15
N ARG A 25 -13.03 -41.56 55.75
CA ARG A 25 -11.56 -41.43 55.71
C ARG A 25 -11.02 -40.79 54.43
N CYS A 26 -11.78 -40.77 53.34
CA CYS A 26 -11.44 -40.00 52.14
C CYS A 26 -11.81 -38.51 52.24
N SER A 27 -12.56 -38.08 53.26
CA SER A 27 -12.97 -36.68 53.45
C SER A 27 -12.32 -35.98 54.66
N LEU A 28 -11.31 -36.60 55.31
CA LEU A 28 -10.59 -36.02 56.45
C LEU A 28 -9.08 -35.82 56.22
N MET A 29 -8.62 -35.97 54.98
CA MET A 29 -7.31 -35.50 54.53
C MET A 29 -7.44 -34.82 53.17
N ALA A 30 -8.11 -33.69 53.16
CA ALA A 30 -7.90 -32.63 52.18
C ALA A 30 -8.19 -31.32 52.91
N GLN A 31 -7.33 -30.97 53.87
CA GLN A 31 -7.02 -29.56 54.01
C GLN A 31 -6.42 -29.18 52.66
N SER A 32 -7.23 -28.60 51.78
CA SER A 32 -6.70 -27.95 50.58
C SER A 32 -5.89 -26.76 51.10
N ASP A 33 -4.63 -27.05 51.43
CA ASP A 33 -3.65 -26.02 51.70
C ASP A 33 -3.67 -25.11 50.45
N PRO A 34 -3.84 -23.79 50.57
CA PRO A 34 -3.79 -22.89 49.43
C PRO A 34 -2.51 -23.07 48.57
N SER A 35 -1.48 -23.73 49.11
CA SER A 35 -0.33 -24.23 48.36
C SER A 35 -0.68 -25.21 47.23
N GLN A 36 -1.66 -26.12 47.40
CA GLN A 36 -2.13 -27.04 46.36
C GLN A 36 -2.93 -26.33 45.26
N ALA A 37 -3.83 -25.41 45.62
CA ALA A 37 -4.59 -24.63 44.64
C ALA A 37 -3.69 -23.68 43.83
N ASN A 38 -2.61 -23.15 44.42
CA ASN A 38 -1.59 -22.38 43.70
C ASN A 38 -0.80 -23.22 42.69
N ALA A 39 -0.71 -24.55 42.85
CA ALA A 39 -0.01 -25.40 41.89
C ALA A 39 -0.80 -25.57 40.56
N ASP A 40 -2.13 -25.48 40.65
CA ASP A 40 -3.04 -25.67 39.51
C ASP A 40 -3.25 -24.40 38.68
N TYR A 41 -2.76 -23.24 39.13
CA TYR A 41 -2.91 -21.96 38.44
C TYR A 41 -1.60 -21.17 38.39
N THR A 42 -1.30 -20.61 37.23
CA THR A 42 -0.25 -19.59 37.06
C THR A 42 -0.85 -18.21 37.28
N VAL A 43 -0.18 -17.41 38.09
CA VAL A 43 -0.55 -16.03 38.41
C VAL A 43 0.40 -15.08 37.69
N THR A 44 -0.12 -14.28 36.76
CA THR A 44 0.62 -13.15 36.19
C THR A 44 0.10 -11.87 36.82
N LYS A 45 1.02 -10.97 37.19
CA LYS A 45 0.68 -9.70 37.84
C LYS A 45 1.51 -8.56 37.29
N ARG A 46 0.89 -7.38 37.19
CA ARG A 46 1.53 -6.14 36.73
C ARG A 46 0.92 -4.96 37.48
N LEU A 47 1.75 -4.12 38.08
CA LEU A 47 1.33 -2.83 38.58
C LEU A 47 1.48 -1.79 37.45
N LEU A 48 0.40 -1.06 37.15
CA LEU A 48 0.43 0.15 36.35
C LEU A 48 0.49 1.35 37.29
N SER A 49 1.49 2.21 37.15
CA SER A 49 1.67 3.40 37.98
C SER A 49 1.84 4.67 37.13
N ILE A 50 2.29 5.77 37.74
CA ILE A 50 2.52 7.03 37.02
C ILE A 50 3.61 6.86 35.95
N GLU A 51 4.56 5.97 36.21
CA GLU A 51 5.63 5.58 35.28
C GLU A 51 5.09 4.90 34.01
N ASP A 52 3.92 4.25 34.08
CA ASP A 52 3.20 3.70 32.92
C ASP A 52 2.24 4.72 32.26
N GLY A 53 2.28 5.99 32.68
CA GLY A 53 1.49 7.08 32.12
C GLY A 53 0.17 7.38 32.82
N LEU A 54 -0.10 6.81 34.00
CA LEU A 54 -1.27 7.19 34.80
C LEU A 54 -1.10 8.60 35.39
N ALA A 55 -2.19 9.35 35.48
CA ALA A 55 -2.15 10.73 36.00
C ALA A 55 -1.92 10.85 37.53
N SER A 56 -2.11 9.77 38.28
CA SER A 56 -1.90 9.72 39.73
C SER A 56 -1.72 8.28 40.20
N HIS A 57 -1.02 8.09 41.33
CA HIS A 57 -0.95 6.80 42.02
C HIS A 57 -2.32 6.38 42.59
N GLU A 58 -3.13 7.34 43.03
CA GLU A 58 -4.48 7.04 43.53
C GLU A 58 -5.45 6.84 42.35
N VAL A 59 -5.79 5.57 42.09
CA VAL A 59 -6.77 5.18 41.07
C VAL A 59 -8.00 4.64 41.78
N PHE A 60 -9.12 5.34 41.71
CA PHE A 60 -10.31 5.04 42.51
C PHE A 60 -11.26 4.06 41.83
N CYS A 61 -11.31 4.09 40.50
CA CYS A 61 -12.25 3.29 39.74
C CYS A 61 -11.72 2.98 38.34
N GLY A 62 -12.31 1.96 37.71
CA GLY A 62 -12.10 1.68 36.31
C GLY A 62 -13.25 0.91 35.68
N VAL A 63 -13.27 0.90 34.35
CA VAL A 63 -14.24 0.21 33.49
C VAL A 63 -13.62 -0.07 32.13
N GLN A 64 -14.10 -1.09 31.42
CA GLN A 64 -13.76 -1.31 30.01
C GLN A 64 -14.85 -0.79 29.09
N ASP A 65 -14.48 -0.08 28.02
CA ASP A 65 -15.41 0.36 26.99
C ASP A 65 -15.78 -0.75 25.99
N ALA A 66 -16.79 -0.52 25.14
CA ALA A 66 -17.24 -1.50 24.15
C ALA A 66 -16.22 -1.70 23.01
N ALA A 67 -15.30 -0.76 22.81
CA ALA A 67 -14.20 -0.92 21.86
C ALA A 67 -13.08 -1.81 22.44
N GLY A 68 -13.02 -1.95 23.77
CA GLY A 68 -12.07 -2.77 24.51
C GLY A 68 -11.04 -1.96 25.30
N PHE A 69 -11.04 -0.62 25.24
CA PHE A 69 -10.10 0.20 26.01
C PHE A 69 -10.47 0.21 27.48
N LEU A 70 -9.45 0.30 28.34
CA LEU A 70 -9.64 0.44 29.77
C LEU A 70 -9.66 1.91 30.15
N TRP A 71 -10.54 2.28 31.06
CA TRP A 71 -10.68 3.63 31.57
C TRP A 71 -10.46 3.63 33.07
N PHE A 72 -9.64 4.55 33.57
CA PHE A 72 -9.25 4.65 34.97
C PHE A 72 -9.48 6.07 35.51
N GLY A 73 -10.34 6.18 36.52
CA GLY A 73 -10.58 7.42 37.24
C GLY A 73 -9.56 7.61 38.34
N THR A 74 -8.86 8.73 38.33
CA THR A 74 -7.76 9.02 39.26
C THR A 74 -8.01 10.32 40.01
N ARG A 75 -7.15 10.62 40.99
CA ARG A 75 -7.16 11.93 41.67
C ARG A 75 -7.00 13.13 40.73
N ASN A 76 -6.26 12.98 39.63
CA ASN A 76 -5.83 14.09 38.77
C ASN A 76 -6.39 14.04 37.33
N GLY A 77 -7.37 13.19 37.07
CA GLY A 77 -8.04 13.11 35.79
C GLY A 77 -8.51 11.69 35.44
N LEU A 78 -9.03 11.56 34.24
CA LEU A 78 -9.47 10.29 33.65
C LEU A 78 -8.41 9.80 32.66
N ASN A 79 -7.96 8.54 32.79
CA ASN A 79 -7.02 7.93 31.86
C ASN A 79 -7.73 6.89 31.00
N ARG A 80 -7.46 6.88 29.69
CA ARG A 80 -7.81 5.79 28.77
C ARG A 80 -6.56 5.01 28.41
N TYR A 81 -6.53 3.73 28.73
CA TYR A 81 -5.41 2.84 28.52
C TYR A 81 -5.67 1.86 27.36
N ASP A 82 -4.70 1.75 26.46
CA ASP A 82 -4.76 0.89 25.27
C ASP A 82 -3.91 -0.40 25.37
N GLY A 83 -3.33 -0.67 26.54
CA GLY A 83 -2.40 -1.79 26.76
C GLY A 83 -0.93 -1.39 26.67
N LYS A 84 -0.62 -0.22 26.11
CA LYS A 84 0.74 0.33 26.02
C LYS A 84 0.84 1.75 26.57
N ASN A 85 -0.07 2.63 26.17
CA ASN A 85 -0.08 4.05 26.50
C ASN A 85 -1.39 4.45 27.20
N SER A 86 -1.30 5.50 28.01
CA SER A 86 -2.44 6.13 28.66
C SER A 86 -2.71 7.52 28.08
N LEU A 87 -3.93 7.76 27.62
CA LEU A 87 -4.40 9.08 27.19
C LEU A 87 -5.13 9.77 28.35
N LEU A 88 -4.64 10.94 28.76
CA LEU A 88 -5.17 11.69 29.89
C LEU A 88 -6.22 12.74 29.47
N PHE A 89 -7.34 12.72 30.18
CA PHE A 89 -8.43 13.69 30.09
C PHE A 89 -8.54 14.49 31.40
N THR A 90 -8.57 15.82 31.28
CA THR A 90 -8.68 16.73 32.44
C THR A 90 -9.71 17.82 32.20
N ARG A 91 -10.14 18.49 33.26
CA ARG A 91 -10.98 19.68 33.22
C ARG A 91 -10.39 20.76 32.31
N GLN A 92 -9.08 20.99 32.39
CA GLN A 92 -8.41 22.05 31.64
C GLN A 92 -8.36 21.77 30.13
N ARG A 93 -8.23 20.50 29.72
CA ARG A 93 -8.01 20.13 28.32
C ARG A 93 -9.25 19.58 27.63
N ASN A 94 -10.18 18.98 28.37
CA ASN A 94 -11.23 18.12 27.83
C ASN A 94 -12.64 18.45 28.34
N ARG A 95 -12.83 19.62 28.98
CA ARG A 95 -14.13 20.10 29.47
C ARG A 95 -14.80 19.22 30.54
N LEU A 96 -14.04 18.38 31.23
CA LEU A 96 -14.53 17.67 32.41
C LEU A 96 -14.96 18.68 33.50
N GLN A 97 -16.01 18.37 34.26
CA GLN A 97 -16.46 19.22 35.36
C GLN A 97 -15.45 19.30 36.53
N ASP A 98 -14.64 18.25 36.73
CA ASP A 98 -13.57 18.18 37.74
C ASP A 98 -12.44 17.21 37.31
N ASN A 99 -11.33 17.15 38.07
CA ASN A 99 -10.22 16.24 37.84
C ASN A 99 -10.25 14.99 38.74
N LYS A 100 -10.79 15.09 39.97
CA LYS A 100 -10.85 13.94 40.89
C LYS A 100 -11.99 13.02 40.47
N VAL A 101 -11.71 11.98 39.69
CA VAL A 101 -12.70 11.02 39.18
C VAL A 101 -12.79 9.83 40.13
N VAL A 102 -13.91 9.71 40.85
CA VAL A 102 -14.08 8.69 41.90
C VAL A 102 -14.88 7.48 41.45
N GLN A 103 -15.76 7.64 40.46
CA GLN A 103 -16.54 6.52 39.91
C GLN A 103 -16.73 6.62 38.41
N LEU A 104 -16.79 5.45 37.77
CA LEU A 104 -17.02 5.27 36.35
C LEU A 104 -18.08 4.19 36.14
N ALA A 105 -18.91 4.41 35.12
CA ALA A 105 -19.82 3.40 34.58
C ALA A 105 -19.99 3.58 33.08
N ARG A 106 -20.33 2.51 32.36
CA ARG A 106 -20.57 2.50 30.91
C ARG A 106 -21.97 1.99 30.58
N ASP A 107 -22.71 2.65 29.71
CA ASP A 107 -23.99 2.10 29.22
C ASP A 107 -23.87 1.24 27.95
N ASP A 108 -25.01 0.70 27.52
CA ASP A 108 -25.15 -0.11 26.30
C ASP A 108 -24.93 0.66 24.98
N ALA A 109 -24.90 2.00 25.02
CA ALA A 109 -24.56 2.87 23.89
C ALA A 109 -23.08 3.31 23.89
N ASN A 110 -22.25 2.73 24.77
CA ASN A 110 -20.82 3.04 24.92
C ASN A 110 -20.55 4.49 25.38
N ARG A 111 -21.48 5.06 26.17
CA ARG A 111 -21.26 6.32 26.88
C ARG A 111 -20.70 6.02 28.26
N LEU A 112 -19.68 6.79 28.64
CA LEU A 112 -19.06 6.75 29.96
C LEU A 112 -19.69 7.82 30.86
N PHE A 113 -20.17 7.38 32.01
CA PHE A 113 -20.63 8.23 33.10
C PHE A 113 -19.48 8.41 34.07
N ILE A 114 -19.14 9.66 34.35
CA ILE A 114 -17.96 10.07 35.11
C ILE A 114 -18.42 10.86 36.33
N GLU A 115 -18.29 10.29 37.52
CA GLU A 115 -18.66 10.96 38.78
C GLU A 115 -17.42 11.51 39.49
N TYR A 116 -17.55 12.74 39.98
CA TYR A 116 -16.45 13.49 40.57
C TYR A 116 -16.46 13.51 42.10
N GLY A 117 -15.25 13.54 42.67
CA GLY A 117 -15.05 13.60 44.11
C GLY A 117 -14.98 15.03 44.66
N SER A 118 -15.26 15.21 45.94
CA SER A 118 -14.99 16.47 46.64
C SER A 118 -13.50 16.63 46.97
N THR A 119 -13.12 17.87 47.27
CA THR A 119 -11.76 18.22 47.70
C THR A 119 -11.41 17.51 49.02
N GLY A 120 -10.14 17.10 49.18
CA GLY A 120 -9.62 16.46 50.40
C GLY A 120 -9.30 14.97 50.24
N PHE A 121 -8.84 14.37 51.34
CA PHE A 121 -8.40 12.97 51.41
C PHE A 121 -9.54 11.96 51.48
N GLN A 122 -10.71 12.38 51.99
CA GLN A 122 -11.86 11.51 51.99
C GLN A 122 -12.30 11.23 50.56
N LEU A 123 -12.61 9.96 50.33
CA LEU A 123 -13.28 9.50 49.13
C LEU A 123 -14.73 9.88 49.31
N THR A 124 -15.13 11.02 48.76
CA THR A 124 -16.49 11.55 48.86
C THR A 124 -16.94 12.11 47.52
N THR A 125 -18.20 11.90 47.11
CA THR A 125 -18.74 12.47 45.84
C THR A 125 -19.14 13.93 46.00
N ASN A 126 -18.96 14.74 44.96
CA ASN A 126 -19.45 16.12 44.92
C ASN A 126 -20.84 16.25 44.28
N GLY A 127 -21.40 15.17 43.69
CA GLY A 127 -22.70 15.13 43.03
C GLY A 127 -22.69 15.64 41.58
N LYS A 128 -21.53 15.83 40.97
CA LYS A 128 -21.41 16.18 39.54
C LYS A 128 -21.15 14.93 38.72
N VAL A 129 -21.82 14.82 37.57
CA VAL A 129 -21.66 13.68 36.66
C VAL A 129 -21.55 14.18 35.23
N ASP A 130 -20.49 13.77 34.54
CA ASP A 130 -20.35 13.95 33.10
C ASP A 130 -20.73 12.69 32.33
N VAL A 131 -21.21 12.88 31.11
CA VAL A 131 -21.50 11.84 30.12
C VAL A 131 -20.59 12.08 28.94
N MET A 132 -19.69 11.13 28.69
CA MET A 132 -18.73 11.18 27.60
C MET A 132 -19.01 10.07 26.59
N ASP A 133 -19.05 10.41 25.30
CA ASP A 133 -18.97 9.39 24.25
C ASP A 133 -17.57 8.76 24.25
N ALA A 134 -17.44 7.47 24.55
CA ALA A 134 -16.12 6.83 24.66
C ALA A 134 -15.37 6.75 23.32
N THR A 135 -16.06 6.94 22.19
CA THR A 135 -15.49 6.87 20.84
C THR A 135 -15.04 8.24 20.36
N THR A 136 -15.88 9.27 20.53
CA THR A 136 -15.58 10.63 20.04
C THR A 136 -14.96 11.52 21.11
N HIS A 137 -14.99 11.10 22.37
CA HIS A 137 -14.57 11.84 23.56
C HIS A 137 -15.30 13.18 23.75
N GLU A 138 -16.53 13.29 23.22
CA GLU A 138 -17.37 14.47 23.44
C GLU A 138 -18.00 14.36 24.84
N VAL A 139 -17.84 15.41 25.65
CA VAL A 139 -18.29 15.47 27.04
C VAL A 139 -19.45 16.44 27.18
N LYS A 140 -20.50 16.02 27.89
CA LYS A 140 -21.66 16.82 28.29
C LYS A 140 -21.93 16.58 29.78
N THR A 141 -22.53 17.53 30.47
CA THR A 141 -23.04 17.26 31.83
C THR A 141 -24.20 16.26 31.78
N LEU A 142 -24.52 15.60 32.89
CA LEU A 142 -25.64 14.64 32.95
C LEU A 142 -26.97 15.31 32.56
N THR A 143 -27.18 16.54 33.04
CA THR A 143 -28.36 17.37 32.73
C THR A 143 -28.43 17.81 31.26
N GLU A 144 -27.31 18.12 30.61
CA GLU A 144 -27.26 18.42 29.18
C GLU A 144 -27.50 17.18 28.31
N ALA A 145 -26.94 16.04 28.71
CA ALA A 145 -27.12 14.78 28.00
C ALA A 145 -28.55 14.23 28.15
N PHE A 146 -29.19 14.50 29.28
CA PHE A 146 -30.53 14.03 29.62
C PHE A 146 -31.39 15.17 30.19
N PRO A 147 -32.09 15.95 29.35
CA PRO A 147 -32.89 17.08 29.83
C PRO A 147 -34.04 16.71 30.78
N ASN A 148 -34.53 15.46 30.69
CA ASN A 148 -35.66 14.95 31.49
C ASN A 148 -35.20 13.92 32.54
N LEU A 149 -34.22 14.28 33.38
CA LEU A 149 -33.78 13.41 34.49
C LEU A 149 -34.88 13.25 35.55
N PRO A 150 -35.12 12.03 36.06
CA PRO A 150 -36.12 11.80 37.11
C PRO A 150 -35.64 12.18 38.53
N PHE A 151 -34.41 12.71 38.65
CA PHE A 151 -33.78 13.16 39.88
C PHE A 151 -32.84 14.33 39.59
N LYS A 152 -32.42 15.07 40.62
CA LYS A 152 -31.43 16.15 40.44
C LYS A 152 -30.02 15.54 40.36
N GLU A 153 -29.20 16.06 39.46
CA GLU A 153 -27.81 15.60 39.28
C GLU A 153 -27.03 15.64 40.61
N GLN A 154 -27.16 16.73 41.37
CA GLN A 154 -26.53 16.90 42.70
C GLN A 154 -26.90 15.83 43.75
N ASP A 155 -28.00 15.11 43.52
CA ASP A 155 -28.47 14.05 44.42
C ASP A 155 -27.83 12.70 44.05
N VAL A 156 -27.13 12.58 42.92
CA VAL A 156 -26.36 11.39 42.55
C VAL A 156 -25.25 11.18 43.58
N TYR A 157 -25.26 10.00 44.15
CA TYR A 157 -24.38 9.58 45.22
C TYR A 157 -23.36 8.52 44.77
N TRP A 158 -23.76 7.67 43.82
CA TRP A 158 -22.93 6.57 43.34
C TRP A 158 -23.41 6.05 41.98
N ILE A 159 -22.45 5.71 41.12
CA ILE A 159 -22.63 5.04 39.85
C ILE A 159 -21.73 3.80 39.71
N ALA A 160 -22.29 2.72 39.17
CA ALA A 160 -21.47 1.63 38.64
C ALA A 160 -22.19 0.79 37.59
N ASN A 161 -21.38 -0.04 36.95
CA ASN A 161 -21.85 -1.20 36.23
C ASN A 161 -22.11 -2.36 37.18
N ASP A 162 -23.17 -3.10 36.89
CA ASP A 162 -23.66 -4.24 37.69
C ASP A 162 -23.54 -5.58 36.95
N GLY A 163 -22.81 -5.61 35.83
CA GLY A 163 -22.70 -6.78 34.95
C GLY A 163 -23.89 -7.01 34.01
N THR A 164 -25.01 -6.27 34.13
CA THR A 164 -26.19 -6.44 33.26
C THR A 164 -26.12 -5.61 31.97
N GLY A 165 -25.08 -4.79 31.81
CA GLY A 165 -24.95 -3.82 30.72
C GLY A 165 -25.74 -2.53 30.93
N GLU A 166 -26.47 -2.41 32.04
CA GLU A 166 -27.11 -1.17 32.48
C GLU A 166 -26.18 -0.38 33.43
N VAL A 167 -26.47 0.91 33.58
CA VAL A 167 -25.83 1.75 34.60
C VAL A 167 -26.75 1.86 35.81
N SER A 168 -26.21 1.58 37.00
CA SER A 168 -26.90 1.84 38.25
C SER A 168 -26.58 3.23 38.77
N PHE A 169 -27.63 3.97 39.16
CA PHE A 169 -27.50 5.25 39.85
C PHE A 169 -28.13 5.14 41.23
N LEU A 170 -27.40 5.55 42.25
CA LEU A 170 -27.93 5.71 43.58
C LEU A 170 -28.07 7.19 43.88
N THR A 171 -29.25 7.65 44.23
CA THR A 171 -29.49 9.04 44.65
C THR A 171 -29.71 9.11 46.15
N ALA A 172 -29.34 10.21 46.81
CA ALA A 172 -29.43 10.35 48.26
C ALA A 172 -30.71 11.02 48.79
N LEU A 173 -31.44 11.79 47.98
CA LEU A 173 -32.58 12.62 48.42
C LEU A 173 -33.76 12.58 47.42
N PRO A 174 -34.68 11.60 47.52
CA PRO A 174 -34.68 10.46 48.44
C PRO A 174 -33.74 9.33 48.00
N PHE A 175 -33.49 8.40 48.92
CA PHE A 175 -32.56 7.31 48.69
C PHE A 175 -33.13 6.27 47.72
N ARG A 176 -32.71 6.34 46.44
CA ARG A 176 -33.31 5.56 45.35
C ARG A 176 -32.26 4.93 44.47
N LEU A 177 -32.46 3.66 44.12
CA LEU A 177 -31.70 2.97 43.10
C LEU A 177 -32.43 3.06 41.77
N TRP A 178 -31.78 3.65 40.79
CA TRP A 178 -32.23 3.72 39.40
C TRP A 178 -31.35 2.82 38.52
N LYS A 179 -31.95 2.34 37.42
CA LYS A 179 -31.24 1.69 36.32
C LYS A 179 -31.42 2.50 35.07
N PHE A 180 -30.38 2.56 34.25
CA PHE A 180 -30.39 3.24 32.98
C PHE A 180 -29.82 2.36 31.88
N SER A 181 -30.51 2.32 30.75
CA SER A 181 -29.99 1.89 29.46
C SER A 181 -30.47 2.82 28.37
N SER A 182 -29.70 2.97 27.30
CA SER A 182 -30.08 3.79 26.14
C SER A 182 -31.42 3.38 25.53
N LYS A 183 -31.76 2.08 25.62
CA LYS A 183 -33.02 1.52 25.10
C LYS A 183 -34.22 1.74 26.01
N LYS A 184 -34.04 1.68 27.34
CA LYS A 184 -35.15 1.69 28.32
C LYS A 184 -35.28 3.00 29.10
N GLY A 185 -34.30 3.89 29.00
CA GLY A 185 -34.23 5.11 29.80
C GLY A 185 -34.01 4.83 31.30
N PHE A 186 -34.21 5.87 32.11
CA PHE A 186 -34.11 5.77 33.57
C PHE A 186 -35.34 5.07 34.15
N ARG A 187 -35.11 4.07 34.99
CA ARG A 187 -36.16 3.29 35.66
C ARG A 187 -35.84 3.19 37.15
N LEU A 188 -36.80 3.57 37.98
CA LEU A 188 -36.70 3.37 39.42
C LEU A 188 -36.77 1.86 39.70
N ARG A 189 -35.74 1.30 40.33
CA ARG A 189 -35.75 -0.10 40.79
C ARG A 189 -36.23 -0.24 42.20
N TYR A 190 -35.76 0.65 43.08
CA TYR A 190 -36.08 0.57 44.49
C TYR A 190 -35.95 1.92 45.17
N GLU A 191 -36.85 2.20 46.11
CA GLU A 191 -36.79 3.34 47.02
C GLU A 191 -36.56 2.82 48.44
N MET A 192 -35.45 3.22 49.05
CA MET A 192 -35.08 2.80 50.41
C MET A 192 -35.79 3.69 51.43
N LYS A 193 -37.09 3.44 51.64
CA LYS A 193 -37.96 4.26 52.50
C LYS A 193 -37.54 4.31 53.97
N ASP A 194 -36.84 3.27 54.44
CA ASP A 194 -36.38 3.14 55.83
C ASP A 194 -35.01 3.80 56.08
N TRP A 195 -34.52 4.62 55.14
CA TRP A 195 -33.27 5.33 55.31
C TRP A 195 -33.42 6.47 56.32
N ASP A 196 -32.71 6.39 57.44
CA ASP A 196 -32.81 7.38 58.50
C ASP A 196 -32.09 8.70 58.11
N HIS A 197 -32.83 9.81 58.10
CA HIS A 197 -32.36 11.11 57.59
C HIS A 197 -31.42 11.85 58.55
N VAL A 198 -31.08 11.28 59.71
CA VAL A 198 -30.59 12.02 60.89
C VAL A 198 -29.08 12.30 60.89
N VAL A 199 -28.28 11.69 60.01
CA VAL A 199 -26.80 11.90 60.01
C VAL A 199 -26.39 13.09 59.15
N SER A 200 -25.40 13.87 59.62
CA SER A 200 -24.88 15.12 59.04
C SER A 200 -24.62 15.05 57.52
N ALA A 201 -24.76 16.16 56.80
CA ALA A 201 -24.51 16.21 55.35
C ALA A 201 -23.07 15.78 54.95
N SER A 202 -22.11 15.92 55.87
CA SER A 202 -20.72 15.45 55.73
C SER A 202 -20.57 13.94 55.81
N ASP A 203 -21.36 13.24 56.63
CA ASP A 203 -21.33 11.76 56.72
C ASP A 203 -21.99 11.07 55.52
N ARG A 204 -22.88 11.79 54.81
CA ARG A 204 -23.66 11.27 53.69
C ARG A 204 -22.86 11.04 52.41
N ARG A 205 -21.63 11.53 52.31
CA ARG A 205 -20.89 11.55 51.05
C ARG A 205 -19.67 10.66 51.01
N THR A 206 -19.33 9.88 52.04
CA THR A 206 -18.24 8.88 51.96
C THR A 206 -18.55 7.88 50.83
N THR A 207 -17.57 7.47 50.03
CA THR A 207 -17.79 6.85 48.72
C THR A 207 -18.62 5.59 48.82
N GLY A 208 -19.86 5.71 48.35
CA GLY A 208 -20.71 4.64 47.84
C GLY A 208 -21.04 3.50 48.81
N PRO A 209 -22.09 2.72 48.52
CA PRO A 209 -22.20 1.41 49.13
C PRO A 209 -21.04 0.51 48.67
N TYR A 210 -20.50 -0.29 49.59
CA TYR A 210 -19.89 -1.56 49.22
C TYR A 210 -20.98 -2.38 48.55
N SER A 211 -20.87 -2.50 47.24
CA SER A 211 -21.90 -3.09 46.41
C SER A 211 -21.33 -4.23 45.62
N SER A 212 -21.99 -5.38 45.71
CA SER A 212 -21.70 -6.55 44.91
C SER A 212 -22.91 -6.82 44.03
N PHE A 213 -22.67 -7.03 42.75
CA PHE A 213 -23.72 -7.35 41.79
C PHE A 213 -23.54 -8.77 41.28
N ALA A 214 -24.66 -9.44 41.07
CA ALA A 214 -24.79 -10.66 40.32
C ALA A 214 -26.05 -10.55 39.45
N GLU A 215 -26.26 -11.47 38.53
CA GLU A 215 -27.41 -11.43 37.65
C GLU A 215 -28.73 -11.37 38.45
N GLY A 216 -29.45 -10.25 38.32
CA GLY A 216 -30.71 -10.00 39.01
C GLY A 216 -30.60 -9.77 40.53
N LYS A 217 -29.39 -9.71 41.11
CA LYS A 217 -29.16 -9.47 42.54
C LYS A 217 -28.14 -8.37 42.81
N ALA A 218 -28.36 -7.59 43.86
CA ALA A 218 -27.38 -6.62 44.32
C ALA A 218 -27.34 -6.61 45.85
N LEU A 219 -26.17 -6.84 46.42
CA LEU A 219 -25.94 -6.59 47.84
C LEU A 219 -25.44 -5.15 47.97
N LEU A 220 -26.21 -4.30 48.63
CA LEU A 220 -25.86 -2.91 48.92
C LEU A 220 -25.61 -2.75 50.42
N LYS A 221 -24.33 -2.60 50.77
CA LYS A 221 -23.89 -2.27 52.12
C LYS A 221 -23.45 -0.82 52.16
N LEU A 222 -24.18 -0.01 52.90
CA LEU A 222 -23.98 1.43 52.92
C LEU A 222 -23.05 1.82 54.05
N VAL A 223 -22.12 2.73 53.77
CA VAL A 223 -21.18 3.23 54.77
C VAL A 223 -21.98 3.99 55.83
N ASN A 224 -21.72 3.69 57.12
CA ASN A 224 -22.39 4.29 58.28
C ASN A 224 -23.87 3.92 58.48
N GLN A 225 -24.33 2.78 57.97
CA GLN A 225 -25.67 2.25 58.25
C GLN A 225 -25.59 0.83 58.84
N GLU A 226 -26.35 0.58 59.91
CA GLU A 226 -26.50 -0.77 60.47
C GLU A 226 -27.31 -1.69 59.55
N LYS A 227 -28.25 -1.11 58.80
CA LYS A 227 -29.15 -1.83 57.89
C LYS A 227 -28.50 -2.00 56.52
N GLN A 228 -28.44 -3.23 56.05
CA GLN A 228 -27.94 -3.61 54.73
C GLN A 228 -29.10 -4.09 53.85
N TYR A 229 -28.92 -4.05 52.53
CA TYR A 229 -29.98 -4.38 51.58
C TYR A 229 -29.49 -5.41 50.57
N LEU A 230 -30.24 -6.49 50.41
CA LEU A 230 -30.14 -7.43 49.30
C LEU A 230 -31.32 -7.19 48.36
N LEU A 231 -31.03 -6.72 47.16
CA LEU A 231 -32.00 -6.55 46.09
C LEU A 231 -32.05 -7.83 45.27
N THR A 232 -33.24 -8.36 45.00
CA THR A 232 -33.46 -9.55 44.18
C THR A 232 -34.66 -9.34 43.27
N GLY A 233 -34.43 -9.23 41.95
CA GLY A 233 -35.49 -8.87 41.01
C GLY A 233 -36.14 -7.53 41.41
N ASP A 234 -37.45 -7.53 41.65
CA ASP A 234 -38.22 -6.35 42.08
C ASP A 234 -38.45 -6.30 43.60
N THR A 235 -37.80 -7.19 44.35
CA THR A 235 -37.86 -7.24 45.82
C THR A 235 -36.58 -6.73 46.44
N ALA A 236 -36.71 -6.05 47.57
CA ALA A 236 -35.57 -5.64 48.39
C ALA A 236 -35.76 -6.20 49.79
N ILE A 237 -34.74 -6.87 50.27
CA ILE A 237 -34.70 -7.46 51.60
C ILE A 237 -33.69 -6.64 52.38
N SER A 238 -34.08 -6.23 53.58
CA SER A 238 -33.17 -5.53 54.48
C SER A 238 -32.84 -6.42 55.67
N PHE A 239 -31.59 -6.36 56.13
CA PHE A 239 -31.11 -7.15 57.26
C PHE A 239 -30.12 -6.35 58.10
N ARG A 240 -29.90 -6.77 59.34
CA ARG A 240 -28.94 -6.17 60.29
C ARG A 240 -28.03 -7.24 60.85
N GLN A 241 -26.80 -6.85 61.17
CA GLN A 241 -25.83 -7.71 61.86
C GLN A 241 -25.59 -7.12 63.25
N ASN A 242 -26.01 -7.85 64.29
CA ASN A 242 -25.81 -7.43 65.68
C ASN A 242 -24.42 -7.90 66.16
N ASN A 243 -23.77 -7.12 67.03
CA ASN A 243 -22.47 -7.46 67.60
C ASN A 243 -21.35 -7.67 66.54
N VAL A 244 -21.42 -6.96 65.41
CA VAL A 244 -20.43 -7.06 64.33
C VAL A 244 -19.57 -5.80 64.30
N LEU A 245 -18.24 -5.95 64.38
CA LEU A 245 -17.30 -4.83 64.30
C LEU A 245 -17.05 -4.43 62.84
N ARG A 246 -16.77 -5.43 62.00
CA ARG A 246 -16.58 -5.27 60.56
C ARG A 246 -17.31 -6.37 59.84
N SER A 247 -17.88 -6.01 58.71
CA SER A 247 -18.50 -6.96 57.79
C SER A 247 -18.07 -6.57 56.38
N LEU A 248 -17.66 -7.54 55.58
CA LEU A 248 -17.16 -7.31 54.24
C LEU A 248 -17.90 -8.27 53.31
N PRO A 249 -18.44 -7.78 52.18
CA PRO A 249 -19.06 -8.68 51.21
C PRO A 249 -17.98 -9.55 50.57
N ILE A 250 -18.21 -10.87 50.56
CA ILE A 250 -17.40 -11.80 49.75
C ILE A 250 -17.93 -11.83 48.32
N GLY A 251 -19.24 -11.62 48.12
CA GLY A 251 -19.88 -11.64 46.80
C GLY A 251 -20.83 -12.82 46.67
N PHE A 252 -21.01 -13.30 45.45
CA PHE A 252 -21.98 -14.36 45.14
C PHE A 252 -21.30 -15.67 44.73
N THR A 253 -21.81 -16.81 45.19
CA THR A 253 -21.42 -18.16 44.74
C THR A 253 -21.85 -18.42 43.29
N GLU A 254 -21.46 -19.56 42.69
CA GLU A 254 -21.99 -19.97 41.38
C GLU A 254 -23.51 -20.19 41.40
N GLN A 255 -24.05 -20.55 42.57
CA GLN A 255 -25.48 -20.71 42.80
C GLN A 255 -26.21 -19.37 43.08
N ASN A 256 -25.53 -18.23 42.86
CA ASN A 256 -26.04 -16.88 43.15
C ASN A 256 -26.43 -16.67 44.62
N GLU A 257 -25.73 -17.32 45.55
CA GLU A 257 -25.94 -17.14 46.98
C GLU A 257 -24.98 -16.08 47.52
N ALA A 258 -25.49 -15.14 48.32
CA ALA A 258 -24.68 -14.03 48.83
C ALA A 258 -23.91 -14.48 50.08
N LEU A 259 -22.59 -14.36 50.03
CA LEU A 259 -21.69 -14.63 51.14
C LEU A 259 -21.20 -13.32 51.76
N ILE A 260 -21.25 -13.26 53.09
CA ILE A 260 -20.78 -12.12 53.88
C ILE A 260 -19.78 -12.64 54.90
N THR A 261 -18.63 -12.00 54.97
CA THR A 261 -17.67 -12.24 56.04
C THR A 261 -17.77 -11.15 57.10
N TYR A 262 -17.56 -11.51 58.36
CA TYR A 262 -17.68 -10.56 59.47
C TYR A 262 -16.89 -11.02 60.69
N ASN A 263 -16.47 -10.09 61.54
CA ASN A 263 -15.91 -10.35 62.87
C ASN A 263 -16.80 -9.71 63.94
N THR A 264 -16.72 -10.20 65.17
CA THR A 264 -17.55 -9.73 66.29
C THR A 264 -16.72 -8.95 67.30
N SER A 265 -17.38 -8.27 68.25
CA SER A 265 -16.63 -7.62 69.34
C SER A 265 -15.94 -8.61 70.27
N ASP A 266 -16.48 -9.82 70.37
CA ASP A 266 -15.91 -10.93 71.17
C ASP A 266 -14.73 -11.61 70.48
N ASP A 267 -14.64 -11.54 69.15
CA ASP A 267 -13.56 -12.13 68.36
C ASP A 267 -13.14 -11.16 67.23
N PRO A 268 -12.41 -10.08 67.57
CA PRO A 268 -12.06 -9.04 66.61
C PRO A 268 -11.02 -9.48 65.58
N ASP A 269 -10.23 -10.51 65.87
CA ASP A 269 -9.10 -10.93 65.05
C ASP A 269 -9.48 -12.02 64.03
N HIS A 270 -10.67 -12.60 64.13
CA HIS A 270 -11.09 -13.68 63.24
C HIS A 270 -12.41 -13.36 62.56
N PHE A 271 -12.46 -13.63 61.25
CA PHE A 271 -13.68 -13.51 60.48
C PHE A 271 -14.41 -14.86 60.35
N ALA A 272 -15.73 -14.82 60.55
CA ALA A 272 -16.68 -15.84 60.18
C ALA A 272 -17.24 -15.58 58.77
N VAL A 273 -17.94 -16.56 58.20
CA VAL A 273 -18.58 -16.45 56.89
C VAL A 273 -20.00 -16.98 57.00
N ASP A 274 -20.95 -16.11 56.69
CA ASP A 274 -22.38 -16.41 56.67
C ASP A 274 -22.93 -16.38 55.25
N LEU A 275 -23.90 -17.25 55.01
CA LEU A 275 -24.76 -17.25 53.84
C LEU A 275 -25.98 -16.39 54.12
N LEU A 276 -26.26 -15.42 53.24
CA LEU A 276 -27.46 -14.60 53.29
C LEU A 276 -28.59 -15.28 52.51
N SER A 277 -29.60 -15.77 53.23
CA SER A 277 -30.79 -16.38 52.63
C SER A 277 -31.65 -15.34 51.89
N PRO A 278 -32.48 -15.77 50.91
CA PRO A 278 -33.47 -14.90 50.25
C PRO A 278 -34.54 -14.29 51.18
N LYS A 279 -34.57 -14.66 52.47
CA LYS A 279 -35.45 -14.07 53.48
C LYS A 279 -34.73 -13.04 54.37
N GLY A 280 -33.47 -12.74 54.09
CA GLY A 280 -32.68 -11.77 54.87
C GLY A 280 -32.10 -12.32 56.16
N ARG A 281 -32.12 -13.64 56.34
CA ARG A 281 -31.50 -14.31 57.49
C ARG A 281 -30.10 -14.77 57.12
N LEU A 282 -29.13 -14.44 57.97
CA LEU A 282 -27.76 -14.94 57.89
C LEU A 282 -27.65 -16.30 58.60
N THR A 283 -26.99 -17.24 57.94
CA THR A 283 -26.73 -18.58 58.47
C THR A 283 -25.26 -18.94 58.30
N PRO A 284 -24.56 -19.37 59.36
CA PRO A 284 -23.16 -19.78 59.27
C PRO A 284 -22.94 -20.89 58.24
N VAL A 285 -21.90 -20.73 57.42
CA VAL A 285 -21.48 -21.77 56.48
C VAL A 285 -20.69 -22.82 57.25
N SER A 286 -21.27 -24.01 57.42
CA SER A 286 -20.65 -25.11 58.18
C SER A 286 -19.45 -25.74 57.46
N ASP A 287 -19.51 -25.86 56.14
CA ASP A 287 -18.43 -26.38 55.30
C ASP A 287 -17.98 -25.34 54.26
N LEU A 288 -16.91 -24.61 54.59
CA LEU A 288 -16.31 -23.62 53.69
C LEU A 288 -15.57 -24.25 52.51
N ASN A 289 -15.25 -25.55 52.58
CA ASN A 289 -14.55 -26.25 51.51
C ASN A 289 -15.41 -26.35 50.25
N GLN A 290 -16.73 -26.46 50.41
CA GLN A 290 -17.70 -26.46 49.31
C GLN A 290 -17.51 -25.27 48.35
N TYR A 291 -17.06 -24.12 48.88
CA TYR A 291 -16.81 -22.90 48.12
C TYR A 291 -15.33 -22.57 47.95
N GLN A 292 -14.45 -23.49 48.40
CA GLN A 292 -13.00 -23.32 48.44
C GLN A 292 -12.54 -22.13 49.30
N LEU A 293 -13.30 -21.82 50.34
CA LEU A 293 -13.06 -20.68 51.25
C LEU A 293 -12.49 -21.12 52.60
N ASN A 294 -12.06 -22.38 52.75
CA ASN A 294 -11.33 -22.84 53.94
C ASN A 294 -10.17 -21.91 54.34
N PRO A 295 -9.36 -21.35 53.41
CA PRO A 295 -8.31 -20.40 53.75
C PRO A 295 -8.80 -19.09 54.37
N VAL A 296 -10.08 -18.73 54.21
CA VAL A 296 -10.68 -17.53 54.82
C VAL A 296 -11.04 -17.75 56.29
N LYS A 297 -11.25 -19.02 56.69
CA LYS A 297 -11.72 -19.38 58.03
C LYS A 297 -10.73 -18.92 59.11
N GLY A 298 -11.20 -18.13 60.07
CA GLY A 298 -10.40 -17.75 61.22
C GLY A 298 -9.16 -16.95 60.83
N ARG A 299 -9.24 -16.11 59.79
CA ARG A 299 -8.17 -15.16 59.43
C ARG A 299 -8.68 -13.74 59.48
N TYR A 300 -7.83 -12.83 59.93
CA TYR A 300 -8.08 -11.40 59.83
C TYR A 300 -7.86 -10.91 58.39
N TRP A 301 -8.84 -10.21 57.83
CA TRP A 301 -8.74 -9.55 56.52
C TRP A 301 -8.88 -8.03 56.70
N TYR A 302 -7.86 -7.28 56.26
CA TYR A 302 -7.89 -5.82 56.36
C TYR A 302 -8.88 -5.22 55.36
N GLN A 303 -8.93 -5.79 54.14
CA GLN A 303 -9.88 -5.40 53.10
C GLN A 303 -10.33 -6.65 52.34
N ALA A 304 -11.60 -6.67 51.94
CA ALA A 304 -12.13 -7.63 50.98
C ALA A 304 -13.14 -6.91 50.08
N GLY A 305 -13.17 -7.29 48.81
CA GLY A 305 -14.07 -6.65 47.86
C GLY A 305 -14.27 -7.51 46.62
N THR A 306 -15.49 -7.47 46.12
CA THR A 306 -15.92 -8.21 44.94
C THR A 306 -15.68 -7.39 43.68
N ALA A 307 -15.37 -8.08 42.59
CA ALA A 307 -15.37 -7.53 41.24
C ALA A 307 -16.75 -6.97 40.89
N THR A 308 -16.80 -5.92 40.08
CA THR A 308 -18.04 -5.23 39.71
C THR A 308 -19.12 -6.14 39.10
N ASP A 309 -18.73 -7.25 38.47
CA ASP A 309 -19.63 -8.24 37.87
C ASP A 309 -19.84 -9.49 38.74
N GLY A 310 -19.24 -9.54 39.94
CA GLY A 310 -19.34 -10.68 40.83
C GLY A 310 -18.48 -11.88 40.44
N SER A 311 -17.57 -11.76 39.46
CA SER A 311 -16.76 -12.90 38.96
C SER A 311 -15.68 -13.34 39.93
N ALA A 312 -15.11 -12.41 40.70
CA ALA A 312 -14.02 -12.68 41.62
C ALA A 312 -14.07 -11.74 42.83
N SER A 313 -13.32 -12.08 43.88
CA SER A 313 -13.16 -11.25 45.06
C SER A 313 -11.72 -11.27 45.54
N PHE A 314 -11.23 -10.13 46.01
CA PHE A 314 -9.92 -10.07 46.65
C PHE A 314 -10.05 -10.14 48.16
N PHE A 315 -9.00 -10.63 48.80
CA PHE A 315 -8.85 -10.66 50.25
C PHE A 315 -7.43 -10.21 50.59
N TYR A 316 -7.31 -9.08 51.26
CA TYR A 316 -6.02 -8.47 51.55
C TYR A 316 -5.69 -8.56 53.04
N ASN A 317 -4.52 -9.13 53.34
CA ASN A 317 -3.92 -9.13 54.66
C ASN A 317 -2.50 -8.57 54.59
N ALA A 318 -2.28 -7.38 55.17
CA ALA A 318 -0.98 -6.70 55.16
C ALA A 318 0.15 -7.50 55.83
N ASN A 319 -0.17 -8.45 56.71
CA ASN A 319 0.81 -9.27 57.42
C ASN A 319 1.06 -10.64 56.77
N ASP A 320 0.26 -11.03 55.76
CA ASP A 320 0.33 -12.33 55.08
C ASP A 320 0.44 -12.18 53.55
N ALA A 321 -0.63 -11.74 52.88
CA ALA A 321 -0.73 -11.82 51.42
C ALA A 321 -1.98 -11.09 50.85
N LEU A 322 -1.97 -10.91 49.53
CA LEU A 322 -3.18 -10.65 48.74
C LEU A 322 -3.66 -11.94 48.10
N PHE A 323 -4.93 -12.28 48.27
CA PHE A 323 -5.57 -13.44 47.68
C PHE A 323 -6.70 -13.02 46.73
N VAL A 324 -6.98 -13.88 45.76
CA VAL A 324 -8.12 -13.76 44.85
C VAL A 324 -8.91 -15.06 44.87
N TRP A 325 -10.23 -14.93 44.99
CA TRP A 325 -11.20 -16.01 44.86
C TRP A 325 -12.01 -15.79 43.59
N ASN A 326 -12.06 -16.78 42.69
CA ASN A 326 -12.83 -16.72 41.43
C ASN A 326 -13.94 -17.78 41.37
N LYS A 327 -14.49 -18.15 42.53
CA LYS A 327 -15.48 -19.24 42.74
C LYS A 327 -14.95 -20.65 42.52
N GLN A 328 -13.94 -20.82 41.67
CA GLN A 328 -13.33 -22.11 41.32
C GLN A 328 -11.99 -22.38 42.01
N ALA A 329 -11.38 -21.35 42.61
CA ALA A 329 -10.10 -21.40 43.29
C ALA A 329 -9.97 -20.23 44.27
N PHE A 330 -9.27 -20.46 45.38
CA PHE A 330 -8.77 -19.41 46.28
C PHE A 330 -7.24 -19.37 46.18
N ILE A 331 -6.72 -18.36 45.50
CA ILE A 331 -5.34 -18.30 45.03
C ILE A 331 -4.61 -17.17 45.75
N LYS A 332 -3.40 -17.44 46.25
CA LYS A 332 -2.51 -16.40 46.77
C LYS A 332 -1.83 -15.71 45.59
N VAL A 333 -2.02 -14.40 45.45
CA VAL A 333 -1.56 -13.61 44.29
C VAL A 333 -0.30 -12.79 44.61
N LEU A 334 -0.24 -12.19 45.80
CA LEU A 334 0.96 -11.53 46.33
C LEU A 334 1.33 -12.18 47.66
N ASP A 335 2.59 -12.57 47.82
CA ASP A 335 3.08 -13.08 49.10
C ASP A 335 3.58 -11.95 50.03
N LYS A 336 3.94 -12.31 51.27
CA LYS A 336 4.42 -11.37 52.28
C LYS A 336 5.68 -10.62 51.86
N ALA A 337 6.60 -11.27 51.15
CA ALA A 337 7.85 -10.65 50.73
C ALA A 337 7.59 -9.61 49.63
N GLU A 338 6.65 -9.88 48.74
CA GLU A 338 6.20 -8.97 47.68
C GLU A 338 5.32 -7.83 48.19
N LEU A 339 4.66 -8.01 49.34
CA LEU A 339 3.90 -6.95 50.01
C LEU A 339 4.80 -5.87 50.66
N LYS A 340 6.13 -6.04 50.71
CA LYS A 340 7.03 -4.98 51.16
C LYS A 340 6.90 -3.77 50.22
N GLY A 341 6.42 -2.64 50.72
CA GLY A 341 6.03 -1.45 49.95
C GLY A 341 4.52 -1.31 49.68
N PHE A 342 3.71 -2.32 49.99
CA PHE A 342 2.25 -2.33 49.90
C PHE A 342 1.57 -2.28 51.28
N GLU A 343 2.30 -2.02 52.37
CA GLU A 343 1.79 -2.13 53.75
C GLU A 343 0.54 -1.27 54.00
N ASN A 344 0.43 -0.14 53.29
CA ASN A 344 -0.72 0.79 53.34
C ASN A 344 -1.55 0.77 52.04
N LEU A 345 -1.60 -0.37 51.34
CA LEU A 345 -2.39 -0.51 50.11
C LEU A 345 -3.89 -0.41 50.40
N PHE A 346 -4.55 0.55 49.78
CA PHE A 346 -6.01 0.61 49.69
C PHE A 346 -6.45 0.09 48.33
N ILE A 347 -7.37 -0.84 48.30
CA ILE A 347 -7.99 -1.38 47.09
C ILE A 347 -9.39 -0.78 47.00
N TYR A 348 -9.59 0.09 46.01
CA TYR A 348 -10.82 0.88 45.87
C TYR A 348 -11.86 0.19 45.00
N ARG A 349 -11.43 -0.49 43.93
CA ARG A 349 -12.33 -1.19 43.00
C ARG A 349 -11.63 -2.38 42.36
N LEU A 350 -12.38 -3.46 42.16
CA LEU A 350 -11.97 -4.61 41.35
C LEU A 350 -12.95 -4.72 40.18
N PHE A 351 -12.45 -4.91 38.96
CA PHE A 351 -13.31 -5.20 37.81
C PHE A 351 -12.58 -6.11 36.82
N PRO A 352 -13.28 -7.01 36.11
CA PRO A 352 -12.67 -7.79 35.04
C PRO A 352 -12.73 -7.05 33.71
N ASP A 353 -11.81 -7.38 32.82
CA ASP A 353 -11.93 -7.09 31.39
C ASP A 353 -12.57 -8.26 30.62
N ALA A 354 -12.89 -8.02 29.35
CA ALA A 354 -13.48 -9.01 28.45
C ALA A 354 -12.56 -10.20 28.12
N LEU A 355 -11.26 -10.13 28.46
CA LEU A 355 -10.29 -11.21 28.29
C LEU A 355 -10.13 -12.04 29.58
N GLY A 356 -10.84 -11.69 30.65
CA GLY A 356 -10.79 -12.36 31.95
C GLY A 356 -9.64 -11.91 32.85
N ASN A 357 -8.92 -10.83 32.52
CA ASN A 357 -7.97 -10.25 33.48
C ASN A 357 -8.74 -9.45 34.53
N LEU A 358 -8.24 -9.48 35.76
CA LEU A 358 -8.76 -8.74 36.89
C LEU A 358 -7.93 -7.48 37.11
N TRP A 359 -8.60 -6.34 37.26
CA TRP A 359 -7.98 -5.03 37.44
C TRP A 359 -8.38 -4.47 38.80
N ALA A 360 -7.41 -4.41 39.72
CA ALA A 360 -7.59 -3.80 41.03
C ALA A 360 -7.08 -2.36 41.01
N CYS A 361 -7.98 -1.40 41.13
CA CYS A 361 -7.69 0.02 41.31
C CYS A 361 -7.28 0.28 42.76
N THR A 362 -6.11 0.87 42.98
CA THR A 362 -5.50 0.98 44.32
C THR A 362 -4.93 2.37 44.62
N SER A 363 -4.43 2.55 45.85
CA SER A 363 -3.69 3.76 46.27
C SER A 363 -2.31 3.91 45.64
N LEU A 364 -1.77 2.87 44.99
CA LEU A 364 -0.43 2.87 44.38
C LEU A 364 -0.46 2.74 42.85
N GLY A 365 -1.63 2.59 42.25
CA GLY A 365 -1.82 2.40 40.82
C GLY A 365 -2.91 1.38 40.53
N VAL A 366 -2.81 0.69 39.38
CA VAL A 366 -3.71 -0.40 39.01
C VAL A 366 -2.95 -1.71 38.96
N LEU A 367 -3.33 -2.66 39.81
CA LEU A 367 -2.77 -4.01 39.81
C LEU A 367 -3.60 -4.89 38.87
N GLN A 368 -3.02 -5.25 37.73
CA GLN A 368 -3.53 -6.28 36.84
C GLN A 368 -3.17 -7.66 37.38
N ILE A 369 -4.14 -8.56 37.43
CA ILE A 369 -3.99 -9.95 37.87
C ILE A 369 -4.62 -10.84 36.81
N ARG A 370 -3.85 -11.80 36.31
CA ARG A 370 -4.33 -12.84 35.40
C ARG A 370 -4.12 -14.20 36.03
N LEU A 371 -5.18 -14.99 36.02
CA LEU A 371 -5.18 -16.37 36.49
C LEU A 371 -5.36 -17.27 35.27
N LYS A 372 -4.36 -18.11 34.99
CA LYS A 372 -4.48 -19.17 33.97
C LYS A 372 -4.29 -20.52 34.65
N LYS A 373 -5.00 -21.54 34.19
CA LYS A 373 -4.76 -22.90 34.66
C LYS A 373 -3.35 -23.33 34.26
N ASN A 374 -2.57 -23.83 35.21
CA ASN A 374 -1.26 -24.37 34.94
C ASN A 374 -1.39 -25.69 34.17
N ARG A 375 -0.75 -25.74 32.99
CA ARG A 375 -0.76 -26.93 32.12
C ARG A 375 0.48 -27.81 32.31
N PHE A 376 1.45 -27.33 33.09
CA PHE A 376 2.64 -28.07 33.48
C PHE A 376 2.45 -28.61 34.88
N LYS A 377 2.59 -29.92 35.02
CA LYS A 377 2.59 -30.59 36.30
C LYS A 377 4.03 -30.77 36.79
N PRO A 378 4.43 -30.14 37.89
CA PRO A 378 5.75 -30.36 38.47
C PRO A 378 5.83 -31.72 39.16
N TYR A 379 7.00 -32.34 39.07
CA TYR A 379 7.39 -33.53 39.82
C TYR A 379 8.77 -33.31 40.45
N PHE A 380 8.90 -33.65 41.74
CA PHE A 380 10.15 -33.60 42.50
C PHE A 380 10.83 -32.22 42.55
N SER A 381 10.06 -31.13 42.44
CA SER A 381 10.59 -29.78 42.64
C SER A 381 10.94 -29.54 44.11
N THR A 382 11.77 -28.54 44.40
CA THR A 382 12.12 -28.14 45.78
C THR A 382 10.90 -27.80 46.64
N GLY A 383 9.78 -27.39 46.02
CA GLY A 383 8.51 -27.15 46.71
C GLY A 383 7.69 -28.40 47.00
N GLN A 384 7.94 -29.52 46.31
CA GLN A 384 7.21 -30.78 46.48
C GLN A 384 7.95 -31.78 47.36
N GLN A 385 9.25 -31.61 47.55
CA GLN A 385 10.08 -32.53 48.31
C GLN A 385 11.15 -31.78 49.11
N SER A 386 11.45 -32.27 50.31
CA SER A 386 12.47 -31.72 51.22
C SER A 386 13.68 -32.65 51.40
N MET A 387 13.76 -33.73 50.63
CA MET A 387 14.80 -34.77 50.73
C MET A 387 16.11 -34.36 50.03
N GLU A 388 16.06 -33.58 48.96
CA GLU A 388 17.21 -33.15 48.16
C GLU A 388 17.14 -31.64 47.87
N PRO A 389 18.00 -30.81 48.49
CA PRO A 389 18.01 -29.37 48.23
C PRO A 389 18.27 -29.03 46.76
N ASN A 390 19.10 -29.81 46.07
CA ASN A 390 19.40 -29.61 44.66
C ASN A 390 18.44 -30.43 43.77
N SER A 391 17.32 -29.84 43.36
CA SER A 391 16.32 -30.55 42.55
C SER A 391 16.66 -30.69 41.06
N GLN A 392 17.94 -30.67 40.65
CA GLN A 392 18.32 -30.84 39.25
C GLN A 392 17.94 -32.23 38.71
N ALA A 393 16.98 -32.28 37.79
CA ALA A 393 16.48 -33.50 37.18
C ALA A 393 17.29 -33.92 35.96
N ARG A 394 17.59 -35.21 35.86
CA ARG A 394 18.34 -35.84 34.75
C ARG A 394 17.50 -36.94 34.13
N GLY A 395 17.93 -38.20 34.18
CA GLY A 395 17.19 -39.31 33.57
C GLY A 395 15.77 -39.41 34.10
N ILE A 396 14.80 -39.49 33.19
CA ILE A 396 13.37 -39.58 33.49
C ILE A 396 12.82 -40.87 32.92
N TYR A 397 11.95 -41.52 33.68
CA TYR A 397 11.15 -42.64 33.22
C TYR A 397 9.73 -42.51 33.75
N ALA A 398 8.73 -42.66 32.89
CA ALA A 398 7.34 -42.63 33.29
C ALA A 398 6.55 -43.80 32.70
N GLU A 399 5.58 -44.28 33.46
CA GLU A 399 4.65 -45.34 33.05
C GLU A 399 3.28 -44.73 32.71
N GLY A 400 2.54 -45.33 31.77
CA GLY A 400 1.21 -44.86 31.38
C GLY A 400 0.15 -44.90 32.50
N ASN A 401 0.44 -45.55 33.63
CA ASN A 401 -0.39 -45.59 34.83
C ASN A 401 -0.20 -44.35 35.74
N GLY A 402 0.70 -43.42 35.38
CA GLY A 402 0.99 -42.20 36.14
C GLY A 402 2.17 -42.29 37.11
N ASN A 403 2.88 -43.42 37.16
CA ASN A 403 4.11 -43.53 37.92
C ASN A 403 5.24 -42.78 37.22
N VAL A 404 5.97 -41.95 37.96
CA VAL A 404 7.09 -41.15 37.44
C VAL A 404 8.31 -41.43 38.29
N PHE A 405 9.44 -41.64 37.63
CA PHE A 405 10.75 -41.80 38.25
C PHE A 405 11.73 -40.82 37.60
N ALA A 406 12.58 -40.21 38.42
CA ALA A 406 13.61 -39.32 37.93
C ALA A 406 14.85 -39.39 38.80
N ASN A 407 16.02 -39.28 38.17
CA ASN A 407 17.25 -38.98 38.89
C ASN A 407 17.26 -37.48 39.19
N ILE A 408 17.24 -37.14 40.48
CA ILE A 408 17.33 -35.79 41.00
C ILE A 408 18.62 -35.70 41.80
N TRP A 409 19.63 -35.00 41.26
CA TRP A 409 20.97 -34.94 41.83
C TRP A 409 21.52 -36.33 42.23
N ALA A 410 21.79 -36.57 43.52
CA ALA A 410 22.30 -37.83 44.04
C ALA A 410 21.19 -38.83 44.44
N HIS A 411 19.95 -38.63 44.02
CA HIS A 411 18.81 -39.48 44.37
C HIS A 411 18.07 -39.99 43.14
N THR A 412 17.50 -41.19 43.23
CA THR A 412 16.41 -41.61 42.33
C THR A 412 15.10 -41.48 43.07
N PHE A 413 14.25 -40.59 42.59
CA PHE A 413 12.89 -40.41 43.09
C PHE A 413 11.92 -41.29 42.31
N GLY A 414 10.91 -41.78 43.01
CA GLY A 414 9.75 -42.44 42.45
C GLY A 414 8.48 -41.87 43.07
N GLN A 415 7.53 -41.48 42.24
CA GLN A 415 6.20 -41.09 42.65
C GLN A 415 5.17 -42.05 42.07
N GLN A 416 4.46 -42.73 42.97
CA GLN A 416 3.34 -43.59 42.63
C GLN A 416 2.08 -43.03 43.29
N ARG A 417 1.12 -42.56 42.49
CA ARG A 417 -0.01 -41.74 42.96
C ARG A 417 0.50 -40.50 43.74
N GLU A 418 0.08 -40.30 44.99
CA GLU A 418 0.54 -39.19 45.83
C GLU A 418 1.72 -39.54 46.73
N LYS A 419 2.14 -40.82 46.77
CA LYS A 419 3.25 -41.24 47.62
C LYS A 419 4.58 -41.08 46.88
N MET A 420 5.42 -40.21 47.42
CA MET A 420 6.79 -40.01 46.95
C MET A 420 7.76 -40.83 47.77
N GLN A 421 8.74 -41.44 47.10
CA GLN A 421 9.86 -42.12 47.71
C GLN A 421 11.14 -41.71 46.99
N ALA A 422 12.26 -41.72 47.70
CA ALA A 422 13.56 -41.46 47.12
C ALA A 422 14.58 -42.44 47.69
N ILE A 423 15.59 -42.75 46.89
CA ILE A 423 16.74 -43.51 47.34
C ILE A 423 18.02 -42.77 46.96
N ARG A 424 18.94 -42.67 47.93
CA ARG A 424 20.21 -41.96 47.78
C ARG A 424 21.24 -42.87 47.11
N HIS A 425 22.01 -42.27 46.21
CA HIS A 425 23.19 -42.86 45.58
C HIS A 425 24.46 -42.21 46.14
N PRO A 426 25.62 -42.89 46.07
CA PRO A 426 26.90 -42.30 46.43
C PRO A 426 27.28 -41.10 45.56
N GLU A 427 26.80 -41.09 44.31
CA GLU A 427 27.15 -40.12 43.27
C GLU A 427 25.92 -39.73 42.45
N ILE A 428 26.09 -38.73 41.58
CA ILE A 428 25.05 -38.26 40.67
C ILE A 428 24.84 -39.28 39.55
N ASN A 429 23.58 -39.63 39.31
CA ASN A 429 23.19 -40.46 38.18
C ASN A 429 22.56 -39.60 37.09
N TYR A 430 22.92 -39.90 35.84
CA TYR A 430 22.45 -39.19 34.65
C TYR A 430 21.38 -39.98 33.92
N ALA A 431 21.63 -41.23 33.57
CA ALA A 431 20.70 -42.02 32.77
C ALA A 431 19.70 -42.81 33.63
N LEU A 432 18.48 -43.02 33.12
CA LEU A 432 17.45 -43.84 33.75
C LEU A 432 16.68 -44.61 32.68
N VAL A 433 16.52 -45.92 32.83
CA VAL A 433 15.81 -46.75 31.85
C VAL A 433 15.17 -47.96 32.51
N LYS A 434 13.96 -48.32 32.06
CA LYS A 434 13.35 -49.61 32.44
C LYS A 434 13.90 -50.71 31.53
N HIS A 435 14.45 -51.75 32.14
CA HIS A 435 14.91 -52.95 31.47
C HIS A 435 14.28 -54.14 32.18
N HIS A 436 13.31 -54.78 31.51
CA HIS A 436 12.39 -55.77 32.09
C HIS A 436 11.52 -55.23 33.22
N ALA A 437 11.54 -55.91 34.36
CA ALA A 437 10.81 -55.56 35.57
C ALA A 437 11.58 -54.57 36.46
N ALA A 438 12.83 -54.25 36.13
CA ALA A 438 13.69 -53.42 36.95
C ALA A 438 14.03 -52.08 36.28
N LEU A 439 14.29 -51.08 37.12
CA LEU A 439 14.75 -49.77 36.68
C LEU A 439 16.26 -49.71 36.85
N TYR A 440 16.99 -49.36 35.80
CA TYR A 440 18.43 -49.17 35.86
C TYR A 440 18.72 -47.67 35.83
N THR A 441 19.67 -47.25 36.66
CA THR A 441 20.18 -45.89 36.75
C THR A 441 21.69 -45.89 36.56
N GLY A 442 22.22 -44.90 35.84
CA GLY A 442 23.62 -44.85 35.43
C GLY A 442 24.30 -43.54 35.81
N GLY A 443 25.44 -43.64 36.47
CA GLY A 443 26.39 -42.58 36.81
C GLY A 443 27.82 -43.04 36.48
N TYR A 444 28.78 -42.93 37.40
CA TYR A 444 30.05 -43.66 37.23
C TYR A 444 29.86 -45.17 37.39
N SER A 445 28.86 -45.58 38.17
CA SER A 445 28.43 -46.97 38.30
C SER A 445 27.08 -47.20 37.62
N LEU A 446 26.84 -48.45 37.23
CA LEU A 446 25.51 -48.90 36.84
C LEU A 446 24.82 -49.47 38.09
N SER A 447 23.61 -49.02 38.37
CA SER A 447 22.84 -49.45 39.53
C SER A 447 21.45 -49.93 39.09
N ARG A 448 21.00 -51.07 39.64
CA ARG A 448 19.62 -51.56 39.51
C ARG A 448 18.82 -51.13 40.72
N TYR A 449 17.74 -50.41 40.49
CA TYR A 449 16.76 -50.03 41.48
C TYR A 449 15.60 -51.03 41.50
N GLU A 450 15.27 -51.51 42.70
CA GLU A 450 14.16 -52.41 42.98
C GLU A 450 13.09 -51.67 43.81
N PRO A 451 12.03 -51.13 43.17
CA PRO A 451 11.07 -50.25 43.84
C PRO A 451 10.32 -50.92 45.00
N GLY A 452 10.03 -52.22 44.89
CA GLY A 452 9.29 -52.96 45.92
C GLY A 452 10.06 -53.14 47.23
N GLU A 453 11.39 -53.22 47.16
CA GLU A 453 12.28 -53.37 48.32
C GLU A 453 12.94 -52.04 48.73
N ASN A 454 12.73 -50.97 47.95
CA ASN A 454 13.46 -49.71 48.02
C ASN A 454 14.97 -49.94 48.19
N LYS A 455 15.55 -50.76 47.31
CA LYS A 455 16.93 -51.23 47.37
C LYS A 455 17.67 -50.94 46.06
N ILE A 456 18.97 -50.68 46.17
CA ILE A 456 19.88 -50.55 45.03
C ILE A 456 20.90 -51.70 45.05
N ILE A 457 21.13 -52.25 43.87
CA ILE A 457 22.24 -53.16 43.60
C ILE A 457 23.17 -52.46 42.61
N SER A 458 24.36 -52.07 43.07
CA SER A 458 25.39 -51.46 42.24
C SER A 458 26.26 -52.53 41.60
N PHE A 459 26.60 -52.33 40.32
CA PHE A 459 27.50 -53.18 39.56
C PHE A 459 28.84 -52.44 39.39
N PRO A 460 29.86 -52.80 40.17
CA PRO A 460 31.18 -52.19 40.07
C PRO A 460 31.92 -52.76 38.87
N ALA A 461 31.83 -52.12 37.71
CA ALA A 461 32.78 -52.28 36.59
C ALA A 461 32.42 -51.38 35.40
N GLY A 462 33.45 -50.98 34.65
CA GLY A 462 33.38 -50.41 33.31
C GLY A 462 34.19 -49.11 33.16
N LEU A 463 35.03 -49.02 32.12
CA LEU A 463 35.76 -47.91 31.43
C LEU A 463 36.17 -46.59 32.15
N GLY A 464 35.82 -46.33 33.41
CA GLY A 464 36.24 -45.14 34.16
C GLY A 464 35.49 -43.85 33.79
N SER A 465 34.33 -43.91 33.14
CA SER A 465 33.61 -42.72 32.67
C SER A 465 32.08 -42.83 32.83
N GLU A 466 31.43 -41.69 33.05
CA GLU A 466 30.01 -41.58 33.41
C GLU A 466 29.07 -42.11 32.30
N ILE A 467 27.94 -42.71 32.71
CA ILE A 467 26.88 -43.22 31.84
C ILE A 467 25.79 -42.16 31.69
N TRP A 468 25.71 -41.53 30.52
CA TRP A 468 24.81 -40.40 30.24
C TRP A 468 23.51 -40.83 29.54
N ALA A 469 23.52 -41.95 28.83
CA ALA A 469 22.35 -42.52 28.18
C ALA A 469 22.34 -44.05 28.29
N MET A 470 21.15 -44.64 28.29
CA MET A 470 21.00 -46.09 28.27
C MET A 470 19.85 -46.51 27.36
N HIS A 471 19.97 -47.67 26.73
CA HIS A 471 18.96 -48.22 25.85
C HIS A 471 18.84 -49.73 25.97
N SER A 472 17.61 -50.22 26.15
CA SER A 472 17.33 -51.65 26.17
C SER A 472 17.38 -52.21 24.73
N LEU A 473 18.44 -52.95 24.39
CA LEU A 473 18.59 -53.52 23.05
C LEU A 473 17.67 -54.73 22.86
N ASN A 474 17.62 -55.60 23.87
CA ASN A 474 16.82 -56.82 23.93
C ASN A 474 16.64 -57.27 25.39
N ASP A 475 16.18 -58.52 25.59
CA ASP A 475 15.91 -59.11 26.90
C ASP A 475 17.15 -59.42 27.77
N SER A 476 18.34 -59.01 27.38
CA SER A 476 19.55 -59.28 28.16
C SER A 476 20.56 -58.16 28.06
N LEU A 477 20.59 -57.46 26.93
CA LEU A 477 21.63 -56.49 26.62
C LEU A 477 21.11 -55.08 26.82
N LEU A 478 21.81 -54.35 27.68
CA LEU A 478 21.63 -52.95 27.94
C LEU A 478 22.81 -52.18 27.33
N LEU A 479 22.52 -51.34 26.35
CA LEU A 479 23.51 -50.46 25.75
C LEU A 479 23.66 -49.20 26.59
N LEU A 480 24.90 -48.82 26.85
CA LEU A 480 25.26 -47.68 27.67
C LEU A 480 26.08 -46.70 26.83
N GLY A 481 25.60 -45.47 26.76
CA GLY A 481 26.30 -44.34 26.18
C GLY A 481 27.04 -43.59 27.26
N ARG A 482 28.34 -43.38 27.06
CA ARG A 482 29.23 -42.77 28.05
C ARG A 482 29.75 -41.41 27.58
N THR A 483 30.45 -40.73 28.47
CA THR A 483 31.25 -39.53 28.11
C THR A 483 32.32 -39.84 27.06
N ASN A 484 32.89 -41.05 27.08
CA ASN A 484 33.86 -41.52 26.10
C ASN A 484 33.47 -42.91 25.56
N GLY A 485 32.63 -42.93 24.52
CA GLY A 485 32.25 -44.13 23.79
C GLY A 485 31.02 -44.87 24.34
N PHE A 486 31.01 -46.18 24.10
CA PHE A 486 29.89 -47.08 24.38
C PHE A 486 30.34 -48.26 25.25
N SER A 487 29.42 -48.83 26.02
CA SER A 487 29.63 -50.14 26.65
C SER A 487 28.35 -50.95 26.64
N LEU A 488 28.48 -52.27 26.67
CA LEU A 488 27.35 -53.20 26.70
C LEU A 488 27.31 -53.89 28.05
N PHE A 489 26.13 -53.94 28.67
CA PHE A 489 25.92 -54.66 29.93
C PHE A 489 24.93 -55.80 29.72
N ASN A 490 25.29 -56.98 30.17
CA ASN A 490 24.45 -58.16 30.11
C ASN A 490 23.79 -58.40 31.48
N SER A 491 22.48 -58.15 31.54
CA SER A 491 21.69 -58.24 32.78
C SER A 491 21.51 -59.66 33.30
N LYS A 492 21.70 -60.69 32.45
CA LYS A 492 21.65 -62.10 32.88
C LYS A 492 22.93 -62.55 33.57
N THR A 493 24.08 -62.12 33.04
CA THR A 493 25.40 -62.49 33.60
C THR A 493 25.93 -61.47 34.60
N SER A 494 25.32 -60.28 34.68
CA SER A 494 25.79 -59.13 35.45
C SER A 494 27.22 -58.69 35.07
N ARG A 495 27.57 -58.82 33.79
CA ARG A 495 28.91 -58.49 33.26
C ARG A 495 28.82 -57.47 32.13
N PHE A 496 29.90 -56.71 31.96
CA PHE A 496 30.08 -55.84 30.81
C PHE A 496 30.69 -56.65 29.65
N ASP A 497 30.03 -56.62 28.51
CA ASP A 497 30.45 -57.31 27.29
C ASP A 497 31.30 -56.36 26.41
N THR A 498 32.30 -56.90 25.72
CA THR A 498 33.15 -56.14 24.79
C THR A 498 32.42 -55.79 23.51
N LEU A 499 32.51 -54.52 23.09
CA LEU A 499 31.99 -54.03 21.81
C LEU A 499 33.08 -54.13 20.74
N SER A 500 32.74 -54.69 19.58
CA SER A 500 33.62 -54.70 18.41
C SER A 500 33.34 -53.46 17.56
N ILE A 501 34.27 -52.50 17.52
CA ILE A 501 34.19 -51.32 16.67
C ILE A 501 34.57 -51.73 15.24
N SER A 502 33.75 -51.35 14.26
CA SER A 502 33.92 -51.78 12.86
C SER A 502 35.14 -51.16 12.17
N ASP A 503 35.51 -49.95 12.60
CA ASP A 503 36.65 -49.19 12.12
C ASP A 503 37.48 -48.70 13.32
N PRO A 504 38.68 -49.27 13.57
CA PRO A 504 39.56 -48.85 14.65
C PRO A 504 40.04 -47.39 14.55
N SER A 505 39.95 -46.77 13.36
CA SER A 505 40.33 -45.37 13.12
C SER A 505 39.19 -44.38 13.42
N MET A 506 37.97 -44.87 13.68
CA MET A 506 36.82 -44.02 14.01
C MET A 506 37.04 -43.29 15.35
N PRO A 507 36.79 -41.96 15.42
CA PRO A 507 36.88 -41.25 16.68
C PRO A 507 35.86 -41.79 17.68
N ASN A 508 36.23 -41.83 18.95
CA ASN A 508 35.30 -42.21 20.01
C ASN A 508 34.15 -41.20 20.09
N ALA A 509 32.94 -41.71 20.36
CA ALA A 509 31.79 -40.87 20.63
C ALA A 509 32.01 -40.05 21.90
N ARG A 510 31.88 -38.72 21.82
CA ARG A 510 32.04 -37.81 22.96
C ARG A 510 30.66 -37.46 23.51
N PHE A 511 30.44 -37.62 24.81
CA PHE A 511 29.15 -37.39 25.49
C PHE A 511 27.94 -37.95 24.71
N VAL A 512 27.68 -39.25 24.88
CA VAL A 512 26.49 -39.86 24.27
C VAL A 512 25.23 -39.45 25.05
N TYR A 513 24.45 -38.52 24.50
CA TYR A 513 23.27 -37.94 25.15
C TYR A 513 21.99 -38.75 24.97
N ARG A 514 21.81 -39.44 23.83
CA ARG A 514 20.55 -40.15 23.53
C ARG A 514 20.78 -41.41 22.71
N PHE A 515 19.86 -42.36 22.87
CA PHE A 515 19.58 -43.38 21.86
C PHE A 515 18.14 -43.26 21.37
N PHE A 516 17.92 -43.49 20.07
CA PHE A 516 16.58 -43.65 19.50
C PHE A 516 16.58 -44.73 18.43
N ARG A 517 15.40 -45.24 18.07
CA ARG A 517 15.24 -46.21 16.98
C ARG A 517 14.65 -45.52 15.75
N ASP A 518 15.23 -45.79 14.58
CA ASP A 518 14.64 -45.37 13.31
C ASP A 518 13.50 -46.32 12.89
N LYS A 519 12.79 -45.97 11.80
CA LYS A 519 11.70 -46.79 11.26
C LYS A 519 12.16 -48.15 10.73
N GLN A 520 13.42 -48.27 10.34
CA GLN A 520 14.03 -49.51 9.86
C GLN A 520 14.49 -50.40 11.03
N GLY A 521 14.34 -49.94 12.27
CA GLY A 521 14.67 -50.66 13.49
C GLY A 521 16.13 -50.54 13.94
N ALA A 522 16.96 -49.77 13.22
CA ALA A 522 18.33 -49.48 13.64
C ALA A 522 18.34 -48.52 14.83
N VAL A 523 19.31 -48.71 15.72
CA VAL A 523 19.49 -47.84 16.89
C VAL A 523 20.48 -46.75 16.50
N TRP A 524 20.12 -45.50 16.74
CA TRP A 524 20.99 -44.36 16.57
C TRP A 524 21.40 -43.84 17.94
N ALA A 525 22.66 -43.42 18.05
CA ALA A 525 23.17 -42.68 19.19
C ALA A 525 23.46 -41.24 18.77
N VAL A 526 23.02 -40.31 19.59
CA VAL A 526 23.35 -38.89 19.49
C VAL A 526 24.49 -38.62 20.46
N ALA A 527 25.63 -38.20 19.92
CA ALA A 527 26.79 -37.78 20.68
C ALA A 527 27.18 -36.37 20.27
N GLU A 528 27.95 -35.69 21.11
CA GLU A 528 28.37 -34.30 20.89
C GLU A 528 29.10 -34.09 19.57
N ASN A 529 29.90 -35.09 19.16
CA ASN A 529 30.68 -35.07 17.92
C ASN A 529 29.99 -35.79 16.75
N GLY A 530 28.66 -36.01 16.80
CA GLY A 530 27.87 -36.47 15.66
C GLY A 530 26.92 -37.64 15.95
N LEU A 531 26.43 -38.25 14.86
CA LEU A 531 25.47 -39.35 14.89
C LEU A 531 26.15 -40.69 14.63
N TYR A 532 25.84 -41.69 15.45
CA TYR A 532 26.36 -43.04 15.32
C TYR A 532 25.21 -44.01 15.08
N LYS A 533 25.33 -44.84 14.05
CA LYS A 533 24.37 -45.92 13.75
C LYS A 533 24.87 -47.22 14.34
N LEU A 534 24.00 -47.93 15.04
CA LEU A 534 24.27 -49.19 15.70
C LEU A 534 23.38 -50.29 15.12
N ILE A 535 24.02 -51.30 14.54
CA ILE A 535 23.36 -52.44 13.88
C ILE A 535 23.76 -53.72 14.60
N LEU A 536 22.75 -54.47 15.03
CA LEU A 536 22.95 -55.74 15.73
C LEU A 536 23.02 -56.87 14.70
N ASN A 537 24.22 -57.43 14.50
CA ASN A 537 24.40 -58.48 13.50
C ASN A 537 23.88 -59.82 14.04
N LYS A 538 22.74 -60.29 13.49
CA LYS A 538 22.10 -61.55 13.89
C LYS A 538 22.75 -62.80 13.27
N THR A 539 23.67 -62.65 12.32
CA THR A 539 24.24 -63.78 11.55
C THR A 539 25.49 -64.43 12.15
N VAL A 540 26.06 -63.88 13.23
CA VAL A 540 27.19 -64.53 13.93
C VAL A 540 26.63 -65.53 14.95
N ARG A 541 26.75 -66.83 14.65
CA ARG A 541 26.44 -67.92 15.59
C ARG A 541 27.33 -67.76 16.83
N ASN A 542 26.69 -67.46 17.96
CA ASN A 542 27.25 -67.14 19.28
C ASN A 542 27.88 -65.73 19.40
N ASN A 543 27.20 -64.87 20.19
CA ASN A 543 27.57 -63.49 20.55
C ASN A 543 27.44 -62.47 19.42
N GLY A 544 26.20 -62.15 19.02
CA GLY A 544 25.90 -61.14 18.00
C GLY A 544 26.69 -59.83 18.20
N GLN A 545 27.67 -59.60 17.32
CA GLN A 545 28.49 -58.38 17.36
C GLN A 545 27.62 -57.16 17.03
N LEU A 546 27.73 -56.14 17.87
CA LEU A 546 27.13 -54.83 17.63
C LEU A 546 28.10 -54.00 16.77
N ILE A 547 27.69 -53.69 15.55
CA ILE A 547 28.47 -52.86 14.61
C ILE A 547 28.08 -51.40 14.84
N ILE A 548 29.07 -50.57 15.12
CA ILE A 548 28.92 -49.12 15.32
C ILE A 548 29.62 -48.39 14.18
N THR A 549 28.92 -47.43 13.57
CA THR A 549 29.42 -46.62 12.46
C THR A 549 29.01 -45.15 12.64
N LYS A 550 29.98 -44.23 12.60
CA LYS A 550 29.70 -42.78 12.59
C LYS A 550 29.19 -42.34 11.21
N LEU A 551 28.12 -41.54 11.19
CA LEU A 551 27.62 -40.92 9.97
C LEU A 551 28.59 -39.82 9.51
N GLN A 552 29.16 -39.98 8.32
CA GLN A 552 30.15 -39.06 7.76
C GLN A 552 29.44 -37.85 7.12
N SER A 553 29.73 -36.64 7.59
CA SER A 553 29.23 -35.39 6.99
C SER A 553 30.03 -34.20 7.53
N PRO A 554 30.71 -33.40 6.67
CA PRO A 554 31.43 -32.21 7.12
C PRO A 554 30.55 -31.20 7.86
N PHE A 555 29.27 -31.10 7.47
CA PHE A 555 28.31 -30.26 8.16
C PHE A 555 28.05 -30.77 9.59
N LEU A 556 27.81 -32.07 9.76
CA LEU A 556 27.56 -32.66 11.07
C LEU A 556 28.81 -32.63 11.97
N ASP A 557 29.99 -32.82 11.38
CA ASP A 557 31.27 -32.83 12.09
C ASP A 557 31.70 -31.45 12.61
N ALA A 558 31.16 -30.37 12.02
CA ALA A 558 31.38 -29.00 12.48
C ALA A 558 30.46 -28.59 13.63
N LEU A 559 29.39 -29.35 13.91
CA LEU A 559 28.41 -29.02 14.94
C LEU A 559 28.76 -29.60 16.31
N THR A 560 28.37 -28.90 17.37
CA THR A 560 28.32 -29.44 18.73
C THR A 560 26.89 -29.91 19.01
N LEU A 561 26.63 -31.21 18.82
CA LEU A 561 25.28 -31.78 18.80
C LEU A 561 24.77 -32.17 20.19
N MET A 562 23.56 -31.75 20.56
CA MET A 562 22.94 -32.09 21.84
C MET A 562 21.85 -33.14 21.70
N ASP A 563 21.04 -33.07 20.64
CA ASP A 563 20.03 -34.09 20.33
C ASP A 563 19.68 -34.08 18.84
N ALA A 564 19.05 -35.17 18.39
CA ALA A 564 18.57 -35.30 17.03
C ALA A 564 17.23 -36.03 16.98
N TYR A 565 16.34 -35.54 16.11
CA TYR A 565 15.07 -36.17 15.80
C TYR A 565 14.98 -36.43 14.29
N GLN A 566 14.75 -37.69 13.92
CA GLN A 566 14.62 -38.07 12.51
C GLN A 566 13.15 -38.00 12.05
N ASN A 567 12.91 -37.29 10.96
CA ASN A 567 11.62 -37.27 10.27
C ASN A 567 11.36 -38.58 9.51
N ALA A 568 10.11 -38.76 9.11
CA ALA A 568 9.67 -39.91 8.33
C ALA A 568 10.37 -40.06 6.96
N ASP A 569 10.86 -38.96 6.39
CA ASP A 569 11.54 -38.87 5.10
C ASP A 569 13.08 -39.07 5.21
N GLY A 570 13.60 -39.29 6.43
CA GLY A 570 15.03 -39.44 6.69
C GLY A 570 15.79 -38.13 6.94
N SER A 571 15.15 -36.96 6.81
CA SER A 571 15.73 -35.69 7.25
C SER A 571 15.79 -35.59 8.78
N PHE A 572 16.71 -34.79 9.30
CA PHE A 572 16.93 -34.62 10.74
C PHE A 572 16.61 -33.21 11.19
N TRP A 573 16.07 -33.12 12.41
CA TRP A 573 16.08 -31.93 13.23
C TRP A 573 17.20 -32.09 14.26
N LEU A 574 18.17 -31.17 14.29
CA LEU A 574 19.39 -31.24 15.09
C LEU A 574 19.42 -30.07 16.09
N ALA A 575 19.41 -30.38 17.39
CA ALA A 575 19.60 -29.41 18.46
C ALA A 575 21.09 -29.26 18.75
N THR A 576 21.57 -28.02 18.83
CA THR A 576 22.99 -27.72 18.97
C THR A 576 23.29 -26.92 20.23
N ASN A 577 24.56 -26.91 20.61
CA ASN A 577 25.08 -26.06 21.68
C ASN A 577 25.59 -24.72 21.12
N GLY A 578 24.68 -23.77 20.86
CA GLY A 578 25.04 -22.40 20.51
C GLY A 578 24.76 -21.99 19.06
N GLU A 579 24.18 -22.87 18.23
CA GLU A 579 23.76 -22.52 16.86
C GLU A 579 22.24 -22.70 16.63
N GLY A 580 21.48 -23.00 17.68
CA GLY A 580 20.04 -23.23 17.60
C GLY A 580 19.68 -24.59 16.99
N LEU A 581 18.60 -24.62 16.21
CA LEU A 581 18.00 -25.80 15.61
C LEU A 581 18.28 -25.84 14.10
N TYR A 582 18.80 -26.95 13.60
CA TYR A 582 18.91 -27.19 12.16
C TYR A 582 17.88 -28.19 11.67
N HIS A 583 17.27 -27.92 10.52
CA HIS A 583 16.69 -28.95 9.65
C HIS A 583 17.73 -29.33 8.61
N TRP A 584 18.11 -30.60 8.54
CA TRP A 584 19.15 -31.10 7.66
C TRP A 584 18.67 -32.32 6.87
N ASN A 585 18.81 -32.28 5.56
CA ASN A 585 18.58 -33.43 4.70
C ASN A 585 19.91 -34.06 4.29
N PRO A 586 20.24 -35.28 4.75
CA PRO A 586 21.51 -35.93 4.43
C PRO A 586 21.64 -36.33 2.95
N GLY A 587 20.53 -36.47 2.22
CA GLY A 587 20.56 -36.94 0.82
C GLY A 587 21.07 -35.90 -0.18
N ASN A 588 20.82 -34.60 0.07
CA ASN A 588 21.28 -33.48 -0.76
C ASN A 588 22.07 -32.42 0.02
N ASN A 589 22.31 -32.67 1.31
CA ASN A 589 22.98 -31.78 2.26
C ASN A 589 22.31 -30.41 2.43
N ALA A 590 21.02 -30.26 2.08
CA ALA A 590 20.29 -29.01 2.31
C ALA A 590 20.09 -28.76 3.81
N THR A 591 20.35 -27.54 4.25
CA THR A 591 20.22 -27.12 5.65
C THR A 591 19.34 -25.88 5.78
N ARG A 592 18.65 -25.77 6.91
CA ARG A 592 17.95 -24.56 7.33
C ARG A 592 18.12 -24.38 8.84
N GLN A 593 18.62 -23.22 9.24
CA GLN A 593 18.86 -22.87 10.64
C GLN A 593 17.67 -22.09 11.23
N PHE A 594 17.38 -22.34 12.50
CA PHE A 594 16.43 -21.60 13.32
C PHE A 594 17.10 -21.27 14.66
N ASN A 595 17.27 -19.99 14.95
CA ASN A 595 18.03 -19.47 16.10
C ASN A 595 17.28 -18.28 16.73
N ILE A 596 17.93 -17.51 17.60
CA ILE A 596 17.32 -16.31 18.24
C ILE A 596 16.72 -15.34 17.21
N THR A 597 17.38 -15.15 16.05
CA THR A 597 16.87 -14.28 14.98
C THR A 597 15.59 -14.82 14.33
N SER A 598 15.32 -16.12 14.47
CA SER A 598 14.10 -16.79 14.03
C SER A 598 13.00 -16.84 15.11
N GLY A 599 13.23 -16.23 16.28
CA GLY A 599 12.27 -16.17 17.39
C GLY A 599 12.52 -17.19 18.51
N PHE A 600 13.62 -17.96 18.48
CA PHE A 600 13.98 -18.82 19.60
C PHE A 600 14.45 -17.97 20.80
N PRO A 601 14.25 -18.45 22.04
CA PRO A 601 14.72 -17.74 23.22
C PRO A 601 16.23 -17.87 23.45
N SER A 602 16.84 -18.90 22.87
CA SER A 602 18.25 -19.24 23.00
C SER A 602 18.73 -20.10 21.84
N ASP A 603 20.04 -20.06 21.59
CA ASP A 603 20.74 -20.90 20.61
C ASP A 603 21.31 -22.19 21.23
N VAL A 604 21.21 -22.37 22.55
CA VAL A 604 21.61 -23.60 23.25
C VAL A 604 20.38 -24.48 23.48
N LEU A 605 20.27 -25.54 22.67
CA LEU A 605 19.13 -26.47 22.68
C LEU A 605 19.56 -27.85 23.16
N TYR A 606 18.75 -28.50 23.99
CA TYR A 606 19.12 -29.73 24.69
C TYR A 606 18.42 -30.98 24.17
N ARG A 607 17.09 -31.08 24.33
CA ARG A 607 16.32 -32.29 23.98
C ARG A 607 15.18 -31.99 23.04
N ILE A 608 14.91 -32.88 22.10
CA ILE A 608 13.80 -32.76 21.13
C ILE A 608 12.81 -33.92 21.33
N GLU A 609 11.54 -33.60 21.62
CA GLU A 609 10.45 -34.58 21.59
C GLU A 609 9.35 -34.15 20.63
N SER A 610 8.95 -35.05 19.73
CA SER A 610 7.82 -34.79 18.82
C SER A 610 6.48 -35.12 19.49
N ASP A 611 5.46 -34.29 19.22
CA ASP A 611 4.08 -34.62 19.55
C ASP A 611 3.31 -35.24 18.37
N ALA A 612 2.06 -35.65 18.62
CA ALA A 612 1.17 -36.21 17.60
C ALA A 612 0.55 -35.12 16.68
N PHE A 613 0.76 -33.85 16.98
CA PHE A 613 0.12 -32.71 16.32
C PHE A 613 1.06 -32.00 15.32
N GLY A 614 2.29 -32.49 15.17
CA GLY A 614 3.25 -31.96 14.21
C GLY A 614 4.28 -31.01 14.81
N ASN A 615 4.28 -30.78 16.13
CA ASN A 615 5.24 -29.91 16.79
C ASN A 615 6.44 -30.69 17.33
N LEU A 616 7.55 -29.98 17.49
CA LEU A 616 8.70 -30.37 18.28
C LEU A 616 8.69 -29.59 19.59
N TRP A 617 8.86 -30.28 20.69
CA TRP A 617 9.07 -29.72 22.02
C TRP A 617 10.55 -29.81 22.33
N ILE A 618 11.18 -28.66 22.54
CA ILE A 618 12.62 -28.50 22.59
C ILE A 618 12.98 -27.81 23.89
N SER A 619 13.78 -28.46 24.75
CA SER A 619 14.30 -27.82 25.95
C SER A 619 15.55 -27.00 25.62
N SER A 620 15.78 -25.92 26.37
CA SER A 620 16.93 -25.02 26.19
C SER A 620 17.50 -24.57 27.53
N ASP A 621 18.55 -23.76 27.51
CA ASP A 621 19.03 -23.03 28.70
C ASP A 621 18.09 -21.88 29.12
N TYR A 622 17.12 -21.50 28.28
CA TYR A 622 16.09 -20.51 28.60
C TYR A 622 14.70 -20.88 28.04
N GLY A 623 13.98 -21.68 28.81
CA GLY A 623 12.59 -22.05 28.60
C GLY A 623 12.41 -23.35 27.80
N LEU A 624 11.15 -23.78 27.74
CA LEU A 624 10.70 -24.90 26.91
C LEU A 624 10.07 -24.35 25.63
N ILE A 625 10.48 -24.86 24.48
CA ILE A 625 10.10 -24.34 23.18
C ILE A 625 9.15 -25.33 22.49
N ARG A 626 8.00 -24.85 22.03
CA ARG A 626 7.15 -25.57 21.09
C ARG A 626 7.36 -24.97 19.70
N PHE A 627 7.91 -25.76 18.79
CA PHE A 627 8.22 -25.39 17.42
C PHE A 627 7.33 -26.15 16.44
N ASN A 628 6.55 -25.44 15.64
CA ASN A 628 5.69 -26.04 14.63
C ASN A 628 6.47 -26.29 13.33
N ARG A 629 6.50 -27.54 12.86
CA ARG A 629 7.30 -27.91 11.68
C ARG A 629 6.72 -27.45 10.33
N LYS A 630 5.46 -26.99 10.29
CA LYS A 630 4.78 -26.58 9.04
C LYS A 630 4.91 -25.09 8.77
N ASP A 631 4.63 -24.26 9.78
CA ASP A 631 4.65 -22.79 9.66
C ASP A 631 5.86 -22.13 10.37
N PHE A 632 6.68 -22.93 11.06
CA PHE A 632 7.87 -22.49 11.80
C PHE A 632 7.59 -21.53 12.95
N SER A 633 6.35 -21.49 13.45
CA SER A 633 6.03 -20.75 14.67
C SER A 633 6.76 -21.33 15.88
N VAL A 634 7.24 -20.42 16.73
CA VAL A 634 7.99 -20.72 17.97
C VAL A 634 7.18 -20.16 19.14
N LYS A 635 6.89 -21.01 20.14
CA LYS A 635 6.34 -20.58 21.43
C LYS A 635 7.27 -21.03 22.55
N THR A 636 7.75 -20.07 23.34
CA THR A 636 8.55 -20.33 24.55
C THR A 636 7.67 -20.26 25.78
N TYR A 637 7.76 -21.28 26.62
CA TYR A 637 7.18 -21.37 27.95
C TYR A 637 8.28 -21.13 29.00
N THR A 638 8.03 -20.20 29.92
CA THR A 638 8.92 -19.86 31.04
C THR A 638 8.23 -20.10 32.38
N THR A 639 8.90 -19.80 33.50
CA THR A 639 8.30 -19.90 34.84
C THR A 639 6.97 -19.17 34.98
N ILE A 640 6.74 -18.11 34.20
CA ILE A 640 5.46 -17.37 34.14
C ILE A 640 4.34 -18.23 33.55
N ASP A 641 4.67 -19.15 32.66
CA ASP A 641 3.72 -20.09 32.03
C ASP A 641 3.53 -21.39 32.84
N GLY A 642 4.25 -21.55 33.96
CA GLY A 642 4.03 -22.62 34.94
C GLY A 642 5.08 -23.72 35.00
N ILE A 643 6.18 -23.63 34.21
CA ILE A 643 7.33 -24.53 34.40
C ILE A 643 8.14 -24.16 35.65
N THR A 644 8.82 -25.12 36.25
CA THR A 644 9.50 -24.93 37.55
C THR A 644 10.82 -24.16 37.52
N ASN A 645 11.46 -24.06 36.36
CA ASN A 645 12.69 -23.29 36.11
C ASN A 645 12.81 -23.01 34.61
N ASN A 646 13.51 -21.94 34.23
CA ASN A 646 13.76 -21.65 32.81
C ASN A 646 14.85 -22.54 32.22
N GLU A 647 15.86 -22.93 32.99
CA GLU A 647 16.96 -23.76 32.49
C GLU A 647 16.65 -25.26 32.60
N PHE A 648 16.82 -25.97 31.49
CA PHE A 648 16.65 -27.42 31.39
C PHE A 648 18.00 -28.16 31.37
N ASN A 649 17.97 -29.47 31.59
CA ASN A 649 19.17 -30.30 31.57
C ASN A 649 19.36 -31.06 30.24
N ARG A 650 20.63 -31.23 29.85
CA ARG A 650 21.08 -31.80 28.56
C ARG A 650 20.48 -33.17 28.20
N THR A 651 20.26 -34.04 29.19
CA THR A 651 19.76 -35.41 28.96
C THR A 651 18.33 -35.64 29.42
N SER A 652 17.63 -34.60 29.87
CA SER A 652 16.42 -34.75 30.66
C SER A 652 15.15 -34.57 29.83
N SER A 653 14.83 -35.58 29.03
CA SER A 653 13.52 -35.70 28.38
C SER A 653 13.04 -37.15 28.41
N PHE A 654 11.72 -37.32 28.44
CA PHE A 654 11.08 -38.61 28.23
C PHE A 654 9.71 -38.42 27.60
N LYS A 655 9.38 -39.28 26.63
CA LYS A 655 8.05 -39.36 26.03
C LYS A 655 7.35 -40.61 26.53
N GLY A 656 6.27 -40.42 27.29
CA GLY A 656 5.41 -41.49 27.77
C GLY A 656 4.70 -42.23 26.64
N SER A 657 4.34 -43.48 26.88
CA SER A 657 3.54 -44.28 25.94
C SER A 657 2.13 -43.71 25.71
N ASP A 658 1.62 -42.94 26.68
CA ASP A 658 0.36 -42.19 26.58
C ASP A 658 0.48 -40.87 25.80
N GLY A 659 1.68 -40.53 25.32
CA GLY A 659 1.97 -39.31 24.57
C GLY A 659 2.33 -38.09 25.42
N LYS A 660 2.29 -38.19 26.75
CA LYS A 660 2.75 -37.12 27.64
C LYS A 660 4.25 -36.92 27.50
N LEU A 661 4.66 -35.67 27.65
CA LEU A 661 6.05 -35.27 27.58
C LEU A 661 6.53 -34.85 28.96
N PHE A 662 7.77 -35.21 29.25
CA PHE A 662 8.46 -34.91 30.49
C PHE A 662 9.80 -34.27 30.15
N PHE A 663 10.08 -33.13 30.76
CA PHE A 663 11.36 -32.42 30.62
C PHE A 663 11.86 -32.01 31.99
N GLY A 664 13.11 -32.37 32.31
CA GLY A 664 13.72 -32.00 33.58
C GLY A 664 14.71 -30.87 33.44
N GLY A 665 14.78 -30.05 34.48
CA GLY A 665 15.67 -28.89 34.53
C GLY A 665 16.30 -28.72 35.89
N LEU A 666 16.56 -27.48 36.28
CA LEU A 666 17.22 -27.19 37.56
C LEU A 666 16.30 -27.38 38.79
N ASN A 667 14.99 -27.53 38.59
CA ASN A 667 14.02 -27.65 39.67
C ASN A 667 12.95 -28.73 39.40
N GLY A 668 13.38 -29.97 39.32
CA GLY A 668 12.52 -31.12 39.12
C GLY A 668 12.16 -31.35 37.65
N VAL A 669 11.07 -32.07 37.44
CA VAL A 669 10.56 -32.48 36.13
C VAL A 669 9.23 -31.78 35.85
N ASN A 670 9.10 -31.23 34.65
CA ASN A 670 7.86 -30.66 34.14
C ASN A 670 7.19 -31.68 33.22
N ALA A 671 6.00 -32.13 33.59
CA ALA A 671 5.19 -33.05 32.81
C ALA A 671 3.97 -32.34 32.21
N PHE A 672 3.61 -32.64 30.98
CA PHE A 672 2.41 -32.09 30.36
C PHE A 672 1.90 -32.98 29.23
N ASP A 673 0.63 -32.79 28.87
CA ASP A 673 0.04 -33.43 27.70
C ASP A 673 -0.02 -32.42 26.55
N PRO A 674 0.66 -32.68 25.41
CA PRO A 674 0.62 -31.78 24.26
C PRO A 674 -0.79 -31.43 23.77
N LYS A 675 -1.80 -32.29 24.04
CA LYS A 675 -3.19 -32.03 23.64
C LYS A 675 -3.79 -30.80 24.34
N ASP A 676 -3.33 -30.46 25.54
CA ASP A 676 -3.84 -29.34 26.36
C ASP A 676 -3.42 -27.98 25.79
N PHE A 677 -2.56 -27.98 24.77
CA PHE A 677 -2.05 -26.80 24.07
C PHE A 677 -2.66 -26.62 22.67
N ARG A 678 -3.64 -27.45 22.30
CA ARG A 678 -4.31 -27.40 20.99
C ARG A 678 -5.27 -26.21 20.86
N ALA A 679 -5.94 -25.84 21.96
CA ALA A 679 -6.93 -24.76 21.98
C ALA A 679 -6.34 -23.37 21.72
N ASP A 680 -5.03 -23.19 21.96
CA ASP A 680 -4.28 -21.94 21.73
C ASP A 680 -4.33 -21.46 20.27
N ILE A 681 -4.67 -22.34 19.32
CA ILE A 681 -4.62 -22.06 17.87
C ILE A 681 -5.98 -21.60 17.30
N THR A 682 -7.11 -21.87 17.96
CA THR A 682 -8.41 -21.89 17.26
C THR A 682 -9.35 -20.70 17.44
N ALA A 683 -9.08 -19.73 18.32
CA ALA A 683 -9.84 -18.46 18.31
C ALA A 683 -9.14 -17.37 19.13
N PHE A 684 -7.95 -16.92 18.71
CA PHE A 684 -7.43 -15.67 19.25
C PHE A 684 -8.36 -14.53 18.78
N GLN A 685 -9.10 -13.96 19.72
CA GLN A 685 -10.09 -12.91 19.51
C GLN A 685 -9.84 -11.76 20.48
N VAL A 686 -8.87 -10.92 20.13
CA VAL A 686 -8.58 -9.69 20.87
C VAL A 686 -8.95 -8.49 20.00
N PRO A 687 -9.57 -7.44 20.55
CA PRO A 687 -9.86 -6.23 19.78
C PRO A 687 -8.58 -5.62 19.19
N LEU A 688 -8.51 -5.53 17.86
CA LEU A 688 -7.54 -4.69 17.15
C LEU A 688 -8.23 -3.36 16.83
N ARG A 689 -7.61 -2.24 17.22
CA ARG A 689 -8.22 -0.90 17.11
C ARG A 689 -7.25 0.11 16.50
N VAL A 690 -7.81 1.08 15.79
CA VAL A 690 -7.07 2.28 15.38
C VAL A 690 -6.90 3.18 16.59
N ILE A 691 -5.65 3.63 16.82
CA ILE A 691 -5.27 4.52 17.92
C ILE A 691 -5.17 5.96 17.44
N ALA A 692 -4.49 6.17 16.31
CA ALA A 692 -4.30 7.48 15.71
C ALA A 692 -4.27 7.39 14.19
N PHE A 693 -4.78 8.43 13.54
CA PHE A 693 -4.72 8.59 12.10
C PHE A 693 -4.31 10.02 11.76
N ASN A 694 -3.15 10.15 11.12
CA ASN A 694 -2.57 11.41 10.71
C ASN A 694 -2.40 11.41 9.19
N GLN A 695 -2.97 12.41 8.52
CA GLN A 695 -2.93 12.56 7.06
C GLN A 695 -2.20 13.85 6.71
N PHE A 696 -1.21 13.75 5.83
CA PHE A 696 -0.51 14.93 5.34
C PHE A 696 -1.37 15.62 4.29
N ALA A 697 -1.85 16.83 4.60
CA ALA A 697 -2.67 17.62 3.69
C ALA A 697 -1.78 18.46 2.78
N GLY A 698 -1.71 18.11 1.50
CA GLY A 698 -0.84 18.80 0.54
C GLY A 698 -1.11 20.30 0.45
N SER A 699 -2.39 20.67 0.37
CA SER A 699 -2.89 22.04 0.22
C SER A 699 -2.50 22.97 1.37
N LYS A 700 -2.32 22.42 2.58
CA LYS A 700 -1.93 23.17 3.78
C LYS A 700 -0.46 22.96 4.16
N ASN A 701 0.23 22.02 3.52
CA ASN A 701 1.59 21.60 3.85
C ASN A 701 1.76 21.21 5.33
N GLU A 702 0.75 20.58 5.91
CA GLU A 702 0.68 20.25 7.34
C GLU A 702 0.18 18.81 7.57
N LEU A 703 0.64 18.19 8.66
CA LEU A 703 0.12 16.90 9.13
C LEU A 703 -1.13 17.13 9.99
N ILE A 704 -2.28 16.63 9.54
CA ILE A 704 -3.56 16.83 10.22
C ILE A 704 -3.98 15.53 10.92
N ASN A 705 -4.27 15.63 12.21
CA ASN A 705 -4.90 14.53 12.96
C ASN A 705 -6.37 14.42 12.55
N LYS A 706 -6.72 13.30 11.89
CA LYS A 706 -8.07 12.98 11.44
C LYS A 706 -8.65 11.74 12.15
N THR A 707 -8.11 11.39 13.31
CA THR A 707 -8.50 10.18 14.08
C THR A 707 -10.01 10.14 14.34
N THR A 708 -10.60 11.21 14.89
CA THR A 708 -12.04 11.26 15.18
C THR A 708 -12.90 11.15 13.91
N ALA A 709 -12.44 11.70 12.79
CA ALA A 709 -13.15 11.61 11.52
C ALA A 709 -13.15 10.16 10.99
N LEU A 710 -12.01 9.47 11.07
CA LEU A 710 -11.89 8.06 10.68
C LEU A 710 -12.72 7.13 11.58
N LEU A 711 -12.75 7.37 12.89
CA LEU A 711 -13.56 6.56 13.81
C LEU A 711 -15.08 6.73 13.58
N ARG A 712 -15.54 7.93 13.18
CA ARG A 712 -16.95 8.19 12.84
C ARG A 712 -17.35 7.59 11.49
N LYS A 713 -16.49 7.72 10.49
CA LYS A 713 -16.70 7.16 9.16
C LYS A 713 -15.43 6.38 8.78
N PRO A 714 -15.44 5.04 8.88
CA PRO A 714 -14.24 4.20 8.69
C PRO A 714 -13.85 4.12 7.21
N GLN A 715 -13.37 5.22 6.66
CA GLN A 715 -12.89 5.37 5.29
C GLN A 715 -11.83 6.47 5.24
N ILE A 716 -10.74 6.21 4.54
CA ILE A 716 -9.69 7.19 4.25
C ILE A 716 -9.91 7.74 2.84
N ILE A 717 -9.90 9.07 2.72
CA ILE A 717 -9.99 9.75 1.42
C ILE A 717 -8.75 10.62 1.26
N LEU A 718 -7.96 10.31 0.24
CA LEU A 718 -6.75 11.06 -0.12
C LEU A 718 -7.03 11.96 -1.33
N GLN A 719 -6.70 13.23 -1.16
CA GLN A 719 -6.66 14.19 -2.26
C GLN A 719 -5.40 13.95 -3.11
N PRO A 720 -5.38 14.38 -4.39
CA PRO A 720 -4.23 14.16 -5.28
C PRO A 720 -2.90 14.75 -4.78
N ASP A 721 -2.95 15.76 -3.92
CA ASP A 721 -1.83 16.46 -3.31
C ASP A 721 -1.41 15.87 -1.95
N ASP A 722 -2.20 14.97 -1.36
CA ASP A 722 -1.88 14.31 -0.10
C ASP A 722 -0.76 13.28 -0.30
N LYS A 723 0.41 13.53 0.29
CA LYS A 723 1.63 12.74 0.03
C LYS A 723 1.65 11.37 0.73
N PHE A 724 1.21 11.34 1.98
CA PHE A 724 1.24 10.14 2.83
C PHE A 724 0.24 10.24 3.98
N PHE A 725 -0.06 9.11 4.59
CA PHE A 725 -0.72 9.05 5.88
C PHE A 725 0.00 8.05 6.80
N THR A 726 -0.17 8.25 8.10
CA THR A 726 0.29 7.32 9.14
C THR A 726 -0.93 6.83 9.91
N LEU A 727 -1.01 5.52 10.08
CA LEU A 727 -2.07 4.86 10.85
C LEU A 727 -1.43 4.07 11.99
N ASP A 728 -1.73 4.47 13.21
CA ASP A 728 -1.34 3.75 14.42
C ASP A 728 -2.51 2.88 14.86
N PHE A 729 -2.22 1.64 15.22
CA PHE A 729 -3.20 0.67 15.67
C PHE A 729 -2.65 -0.10 16.87
N GLN A 730 -3.51 -0.79 17.61
CA GLN A 730 -3.09 -1.56 18.77
C GLN A 730 -3.99 -2.76 18.93
N LEU A 731 -3.36 -3.91 19.13
CA LEU A 731 -4.03 -5.09 19.66
C LEU A 731 -4.19 -4.86 21.16
N LEU A 732 -5.43 -4.83 21.66
CA LEU A 732 -5.75 -4.59 23.07
C LEU A 732 -5.54 -5.87 23.90
N ASP A 733 -4.39 -6.51 23.72
CA ASP A 733 -3.94 -7.63 24.52
C ASP A 733 -3.15 -7.06 25.69
N PHE A 734 -3.76 -7.03 26.87
CA PHE A 734 -3.18 -6.36 28.05
C PHE A 734 -2.03 -7.14 28.70
N THR A 735 -1.58 -8.23 28.07
CA THR A 735 -0.44 -9.03 28.53
C THR A 735 0.88 -8.31 28.33
N LYS A 736 1.69 -8.26 29.39
CA LYS A 736 3.05 -7.69 29.33
C LYS A 736 3.97 -8.56 28.46
N ASP A 737 4.88 -7.93 27.73
CA ASP A 737 5.98 -8.56 26.98
C ASP A 737 5.56 -9.51 25.83
N GLU A 738 4.38 -9.28 25.24
CA GLU A 738 3.89 -10.17 24.17
C GLU A 738 4.48 -9.95 22.78
N GLY A 739 5.31 -8.90 22.57
CA GLY A 739 6.03 -8.71 21.30
C GLY A 739 5.17 -9.00 20.08
N HIS A 740 4.02 -8.32 19.96
CA HIS A 740 3.04 -8.63 18.92
C HIS A 740 3.64 -8.46 17.53
N ARG A 741 3.30 -9.37 16.63
CA ARG A 741 3.63 -9.24 15.21
C ARG A 741 2.39 -8.83 14.46
N TYR A 742 2.50 -7.81 13.63
CA TYR A 742 1.43 -7.33 12.79
C TYR A 742 1.69 -7.69 11.33
N GLY A 743 0.61 -7.91 10.58
CA GLY A 743 0.65 -8.04 9.14
C GLY A 743 -0.28 -7.02 8.52
N TYR A 744 0.17 -6.29 7.50
CA TYR A 744 -0.70 -5.41 6.71
C TYR A 744 -0.64 -5.75 5.22
N LYS A 745 -1.72 -5.43 4.50
CA LYS A 745 -1.85 -5.64 3.06
C LYS A 745 -2.77 -4.57 2.47
N LEU A 746 -2.34 -3.92 1.39
CA LEU A 746 -3.18 -3.08 0.55
C LEU A 746 -3.82 -3.93 -0.55
N GLU A 747 -5.06 -4.35 -0.36
CA GLU A 747 -5.80 -5.05 -1.42
C GLU A 747 -6.02 -4.13 -2.62
N GLY A 748 -5.67 -4.64 -3.80
CA GLY A 748 -5.61 -3.87 -5.05
C GLY A 748 -4.19 -3.44 -5.45
N LEU A 749 -3.19 -3.61 -4.58
CA LEU A 749 -1.78 -3.30 -4.86
C LEU A 749 -0.82 -4.43 -4.45
N ASP A 750 -0.94 -4.94 -3.21
CA ASP A 750 -0.03 -5.96 -2.66
C ASP A 750 -0.47 -7.38 -3.03
N GLU A 751 0.47 -8.26 -3.43
CA GLU A 751 0.21 -9.69 -3.62
C GLU A 751 0.27 -10.47 -2.30
N THR A 752 1.29 -10.21 -1.48
CA THR A 752 1.56 -10.88 -0.19
C THR A 752 1.36 -9.96 1.02
N TRP A 753 1.31 -10.54 2.23
CA TRP A 753 1.25 -9.77 3.47
C TRP A 753 2.63 -9.20 3.83
N ASN A 754 2.66 -7.94 4.27
CA ASN A 754 3.84 -7.29 4.82
C ASN A 754 3.82 -7.43 6.36
N TYR A 755 4.86 -8.03 6.93
CA TYR A 755 4.92 -8.28 8.38
C TYR A 755 5.85 -7.30 9.10
N ILE A 756 5.35 -6.71 10.18
CA ILE A 756 6.06 -5.71 10.99
C ILE A 756 5.89 -6.03 12.49
N SER A 757 6.85 -5.59 13.30
CA SER A 757 6.75 -5.69 14.77
C SER A 757 6.18 -4.42 15.41
N GLU A 758 6.16 -3.32 14.65
CA GLU A 758 5.62 -2.04 15.09
C GLU A 758 4.11 -1.97 14.86
N ASN A 759 3.45 -1.19 15.71
CA ASN A 759 2.01 -1.02 15.69
C ASN A 759 1.58 0.24 14.88
N SER A 760 2.41 0.64 13.92
CA SER A 760 2.22 1.80 13.07
C SER A 760 2.58 1.48 11.62
N VAL A 761 1.79 1.97 10.67
CA VAL A 761 2.08 1.87 9.24
C VAL A 761 2.01 3.25 8.61
N ARG A 762 3.04 3.60 7.85
CA ARG A 762 3.07 4.79 7.01
C ARG A 762 2.96 4.39 5.54
N ILE A 763 1.92 4.87 4.87
CA ILE A 763 1.68 4.60 3.45
C ILE A 763 1.85 5.90 2.65
N SER A 764 2.64 5.85 1.57
CA SER A 764 2.92 6.97 0.68
C SER A 764 2.74 6.57 -0.78
N GLY A 765 2.44 7.55 -1.63
CA GLY A 765 2.49 7.37 -3.08
C GLY A 765 1.45 6.42 -3.69
N LEU A 766 0.25 6.33 -3.10
CA LEU A 766 -0.82 5.49 -3.64
C LEU A 766 -1.31 6.03 -5.00
N PRO A 767 -1.42 5.19 -6.05
CA PRO A 767 -2.06 5.58 -7.31
C PRO A 767 -3.56 5.90 -7.11
N TYR A 768 -4.18 6.68 -8.00
CA TYR A 768 -5.62 6.94 -7.92
C TYR A 768 -6.41 5.63 -8.03
N GLY A 769 -7.47 5.46 -7.24
CA GLY A 769 -8.23 4.22 -7.20
C GLY A 769 -8.87 3.92 -5.85
N HIS A 770 -9.40 2.70 -5.75
CA HIS A 770 -10.00 2.17 -4.53
C HIS A 770 -9.16 1.01 -4.02
N TYR A 771 -8.77 1.08 -2.75
CA TYR A 771 -7.98 0.05 -2.07
C TYR A 771 -8.63 -0.29 -0.74
N ILE A 772 -8.25 -1.42 -0.17
CA ILE A 772 -8.62 -1.78 1.21
C ILE A 772 -7.33 -2.06 1.97
N LEU A 773 -7.07 -1.28 3.02
CA LEU A 773 -5.99 -1.58 3.95
C LEU A 773 -6.48 -2.62 4.96
N ARG A 774 -5.91 -3.83 4.87
CA ARG A 774 -6.13 -4.89 5.84
C ARG A 774 -4.97 -4.99 6.81
N ILE A 775 -5.29 -5.15 8.09
CA ILE A 775 -4.31 -5.32 9.15
C ILE A 775 -4.76 -6.45 10.06
N LYS A 776 -3.85 -7.38 10.33
CA LYS A 776 -4.03 -8.48 11.28
C LYS A 776 -2.91 -8.46 12.30
N ALA A 777 -3.16 -9.06 13.45
CA ALA A 777 -2.19 -9.15 14.54
C ALA A 777 -2.00 -10.60 14.97
N GLN A 778 -0.82 -10.94 15.44
CA GLN A 778 -0.44 -12.24 15.95
C GLN A 778 -0.03 -12.08 17.42
N ASN A 779 -0.54 -12.96 18.28
CA ASN A 779 -0.10 -13.02 19.67
C ASN A 779 1.25 -13.74 19.80
N ARG A 780 1.80 -13.76 21.01
CA ARG A 780 3.05 -14.49 21.30
C ARG A 780 2.95 -16.01 21.08
N GLU A 781 1.75 -16.57 21.06
CA GLU A 781 1.50 -18.00 20.80
C GLU A 781 1.54 -18.38 19.32
N GLY A 782 1.72 -17.38 18.43
CA GLY A 782 1.74 -17.57 16.99
C GLY A 782 0.33 -17.63 16.37
N ALA A 783 -0.72 -17.46 17.17
CA ALA A 783 -2.09 -17.45 16.69
C ALA A 783 -2.41 -16.08 16.07
N TRP A 784 -2.89 -16.10 14.83
CA TRP A 784 -3.41 -14.90 14.18
C TRP A 784 -4.78 -14.54 14.74
N ASN A 785 -4.97 -13.26 15.03
CA ASN A 785 -6.23 -12.71 15.46
C ASN A 785 -7.25 -12.84 14.34
N THR A 786 -8.40 -13.44 14.65
CA THR A 786 -9.48 -13.62 13.67
C THR A 786 -10.18 -12.30 13.32
N ARG A 787 -10.01 -11.26 14.15
CA ARG A 787 -10.53 -9.91 13.90
C ARG A 787 -9.47 -9.04 13.24
N GLU A 788 -9.59 -8.87 11.93
CA GLU A 788 -8.77 -7.95 11.13
C GLU A 788 -9.36 -6.53 11.16
N LEU A 789 -8.50 -5.51 11.04
CA LEU A 789 -8.93 -4.17 10.63
C LEU A 789 -9.02 -4.13 9.12
N SER A 790 -10.14 -3.63 8.60
CA SER A 790 -10.36 -3.42 7.17
C SER A 790 -10.82 -1.99 6.95
N ILE A 791 -9.96 -1.17 6.35
CA ILE A 791 -10.19 0.27 6.15
C ILE A 791 -10.18 0.57 4.65
N PRO A 792 -11.34 0.90 4.05
CA PRO A 792 -11.42 1.37 2.67
C PRO A 792 -10.63 2.68 2.47
N ILE A 793 -9.85 2.73 1.39
CA ILE A 793 -9.08 3.89 0.96
C ILE A 793 -9.53 4.30 -0.44
N THR A 794 -9.89 5.57 -0.61
CA THR A 794 -10.19 6.16 -1.92
C THR A 794 -9.18 7.26 -2.22
N VAL A 795 -8.43 7.10 -3.31
CA VAL A 795 -7.49 8.12 -3.81
C VAL A 795 -8.11 8.80 -5.03
N LEU A 796 -8.37 10.10 -4.92
CA LEU A 796 -9.06 10.86 -5.95
C LEU A 796 -8.16 11.12 -7.17
N LYS A 797 -8.77 11.19 -8.36
CA LYS A 797 -8.05 11.49 -9.60
C LYS A 797 -7.63 12.97 -9.64
N PRO A 798 -6.36 13.29 -9.97
CA PRO A 798 -5.93 14.66 -10.27
C PRO A 798 -6.82 15.32 -11.32
N VAL A 799 -6.99 16.65 -11.22
CA VAL A 799 -7.88 17.43 -12.10
C VAL A 799 -7.56 17.21 -13.58
N TYR A 800 -6.27 17.12 -13.94
CA TYR A 800 -5.83 16.96 -15.33
C TYR A 800 -6.12 15.57 -15.93
N LEU A 801 -6.47 14.58 -15.10
CA LEU A 801 -6.91 13.24 -15.54
C LEU A 801 -8.43 13.10 -15.54
N GLN A 802 -9.18 14.15 -15.19
CA GLN A 802 -10.64 14.14 -15.25
C GLN A 802 -11.12 14.49 -16.66
N TRP A 803 -12.17 13.81 -17.13
CA TRP A 803 -12.65 13.90 -18.52
C TRP A 803 -13.02 15.32 -18.94
N TRP A 804 -13.61 16.11 -18.05
CA TRP A 804 -14.03 17.48 -18.35
C TRP A 804 -12.82 18.39 -18.58
N PHE A 805 -11.71 18.19 -17.86
CA PHE A 805 -10.49 18.97 -18.04
C PHE A 805 -9.84 18.61 -19.38
N ILE A 806 -9.78 17.31 -19.71
CA ILE A 806 -9.31 16.84 -21.02
C ILE A 806 -10.17 17.45 -22.14
N LEU A 807 -11.48 17.52 -21.95
CA LEU A 807 -12.41 18.15 -22.89
C LEU A 807 -12.16 19.66 -23.03
N ILE A 808 -11.93 20.38 -21.93
CA ILE A 808 -11.59 21.81 -21.97
C ILE A 808 -10.27 22.03 -22.70
N VAL A 809 -9.22 21.25 -22.40
CA VAL A 809 -7.94 21.35 -23.09
C VAL A 809 -8.09 21.06 -24.58
N ALA A 810 -8.88 20.03 -24.95
CA ALA A 810 -9.20 19.74 -26.34
C ALA A 810 -9.96 20.90 -27.02
N LEU A 811 -10.90 21.53 -26.32
CA LEU A 811 -11.68 22.67 -26.83
C LEU A 811 -10.82 23.93 -26.95
N LEU A 812 -9.92 24.18 -26.00
CA LEU A 812 -8.93 25.26 -26.07
C LEU A 812 -7.94 25.03 -27.21
N PHE A 813 -7.55 23.78 -27.46
CA PHE A 813 -6.69 23.42 -28.59
C PHE A 813 -7.41 23.63 -29.92
N LEU A 814 -8.68 23.23 -30.03
CA LEU A 814 -9.53 23.52 -31.19
C LEU A 814 -9.76 25.01 -31.37
N LEU A 815 -9.95 25.77 -30.29
CA LEU A 815 -10.06 27.22 -30.32
C LEU A 815 -8.75 27.86 -30.77
N ALA A 816 -7.59 27.37 -30.32
CA ALA A 816 -6.29 27.85 -30.75
C ALA A 816 -6.09 27.57 -32.25
N ILE A 817 -6.44 26.38 -32.74
CA ILE A 817 -6.45 26.06 -34.17
C ILE A 817 -7.38 27.00 -34.92
N TYR A 818 -8.60 27.20 -34.43
CA TYR A 818 -9.57 28.12 -35.02
C TYR A 818 -9.05 29.55 -35.07
N LEU A 819 -8.43 30.05 -33.99
CA LEU A 819 -7.82 31.38 -33.92
C LEU A 819 -6.63 31.48 -34.86
N VAL A 820 -5.78 30.46 -34.97
CA VAL A 820 -4.68 30.41 -35.95
C VAL A 820 -5.23 30.44 -37.37
N ILE A 821 -6.29 29.69 -37.66
CA ILE A 821 -6.99 29.72 -38.95
C ILE A 821 -7.56 31.12 -39.20
N GLN A 822 -8.21 31.75 -38.22
CA GLN A 822 -8.76 33.09 -38.36
C GLN A 822 -7.68 34.16 -38.52
N LEU A 823 -6.56 34.05 -37.80
CA LEU A 823 -5.39 34.91 -37.98
C LEU A 823 -4.77 34.69 -39.35
N ARG A 824 -4.72 33.44 -39.84
CA ARG A 824 -4.25 33.10 -41.17
C ARG A 824 -5.17 33.63 -42.26
N LEU A 825 -6.49 33.54 -42.08
CA LEU A 825 -7.49 34.10 -43.00
C LEU A 825 -7.45 35.63 -43.01
N LYS A 826 -7.27 36.27 -41.84
CA LYS A 826 -7.04 37.72 -41.76
C LYS A 826 -5.71 38.12 -42.37
N GLN A 827 -4.66 37.34 -42.18
CA GLN A 827 -3.36 37.56 -42.82
C GLN A 827 -3.51 37.40 -44.34
N LEU A 828 -4.21 36.37 -44.81
CA LEU A 828 -4.51 36.17 -46.23
C LEU A 828 -5.35 37.31 -46.80
N ALA A 829 -6.30 37.85 -46.04
CA ALA A 829 -7.09 39.02 -46.44
C ALA A 829 -6.25 40.30 -46.45
N ARG A 830 -5.30 40.46 -45.53
CA ARG A 830 -4.32 41.57 -45.53
C ARG A 830 -3.33 41.43 -46.67
N ASP A 831 -2.87 40.22 -46.97
CA ASP A 831 -1.98 39.92 -48.09
C ASP A 831 -2.74 40.10 -49.41
N LYS A 832 -4.02 39.71 -49.48
CA LYS A 832 -4.92 40.00 -50.59
C LYS A 832 -5.15 41.51 -50.75
N LYS A 833 -5.36 42.25 -49.66
CA LYS A 833 -5.53 43.72 -49.70
C LYS A 833 -4.23 44.43 -50.07
N LYS A 834 -3.08 44.00 -49.55
CA LYS A 834 -1.76 44.46 -49.98
C LYS A 834 -1.47 44.09 -51.42
N LEU A 835 -1.93 42.93 -51.88
CA LEU A 835 -1.83 42.49 -53.27
C LEU A 835 -2.77 43.32 -54.15
N GLU A 836 -3.98 43.65 -53.71
CA GLU A 836 -4.90 44.56 -54.40
C GLU A 836 -4.37 46.00 -54.41
N GLU A 837 -3.75 46.48 -53.34
CA GLU A 837 -3.06 47.77 -53.26
C GLU A 837 -1.81 47.75 -54.13
N THR A 838 -1.01 46.67 -54.15
CA THR A 838 0.17 46.52 -55.04
C THR A 838 -0.26 46.34 -56.50
N VAL A 839 -1.34 45.63 -56.78
CA VAL A 839 -1.93 45.49 -58.11
C VAL A 839 -2.51 46.82 -58.52
N ASN A 840 -3.20 47.56 -57.67
CA ASN A 840 -3.74 48.88 -58.00
C ASN A 840 -2.64 49.93 -58.13
N GLU A 841 -1.58 49.89 -57.31
CA GLU A 841 -0.35 50.66 -57.48
C GLU A 841 0.34 50.29 -58.79
N ARG A 842 0.51 49.00 -59.10
CA ARG A 842 1.02 48.51 -60.39
C ARG A 842 0.09 48.81 -61.55
N THR A 843 -1.22 48.93 -61.35
CA THR A 843 -2.24 49.26 -62.36
C THR A 843 -2.28 50.77 -62.60
N VAL A 844 -2.03 51.59 -61.57
CA VAL A 844 -1.82 53.05 -61.65
C VAL A 844 -0.44 53.35 -62.22
N GLN A 845 0.58 52.57 -61.90
CA GLN A 845 1.94 52.66 -62.46
C GLN A 845 2.00 52.13 -63.90
N LEU A 846 1.22 51.10 -64.24
CA LEU A 846 0.95 50.66 -65.62
C LEU A 846 0.11 51.69 -66.38
N LYS A 847 -0.94 52.29 -65.79
CA LYS A 847 -1.72 53.38 -66.42
C LYS A 847 -0.89 54.64 -66.61
N LYS A 848 0.01 54.97 -65.69
CA LYS A 848 0.92 56.12 -65.78
C LYS A 848 2.05 55.86 -66.79
N SER A 849 2.62 54.65 -66.81
CA SER A 849 3.59 54.20 -67.83
C SER A 849 2.95 54.05 -69.22
N LEU A 850 1.69 53.59 -69.31
CA LEU A 850 0.91 53.54 -70.56
C LEU A 850 0.48 54.93 -71.01
N ALA A 851 0.13 55.85 -70.10
CA ALA A 851 -0.19 57.24 -70.43
C ALA A 851 1.04 58.04 -70.86
N GLU A 852 2.20 57.83 -70.22
CA GLU A 852 3.49 58.42 -70.60
C GLU A 852 4.00 57.84 -71.94
N GLN A 853 3.83 56.53 -72.19
CA GLN A 853 4.15 55.94 -73.51
C GLN A 853 3.13 56.28 -74.61
N SER A 854 1.83 56.43 -74.29
CA SER A 854 0.80 56.82 -75.26
C SER A 854 0.86 58.30 -75.63
N ALA A 855 1.22 59.19 -74.70
CA ALA A 855 1.38 60.62 -74.99
C ALA A 855 2.61 60.89 -75.88
N LEU A 856 3.71 60.15 -75.68
CA LEU A 856 4.91 60.26 -76.51
C LEU A 856 4.73 59.66 -77.93
N LEU A 857 3.90 58.62 -78.07
CA LEU A 857 3.53 58.04 -79.36
C LEU A 857 2.49 58.90 -80.12
N LEU A 858 1.57 59.54 -79.40
CA LEU A 858 0.55 60.43 -79.98
C LEU A 858 1.12 61.80 -80.37
N GLU A 859 2.13 62.31 -79.66
CA GLU A 859 2.92 63.48 -80.08
C GLU A 859 3.70 63.19 -81.37
N LYS A 860 4.30 61.99 -81.49
CA LYS A 860 5.04 61.54 -82.67
C LYS A 860 4.13 61.35 -83.91
N ASP A 861 2.91 60.84 -83.75
CA ASP A 861 1.96 60.62 -84.85
C ASP A 861 1.29 61.92 -85.36
N VAL A 862 1.07 62.90 -84.48
CA VAL A 862 0.62 64.26 -84.87
C VAL A 862 1.74 65.03 -85.58
N LEU A 863 3.00 64.90 -85.13
CA LEU A 863 4.16 65.53 -85.77
C LEU A 863 4.40 64.97 -87.18
N MET A 864 4.24 63.66 -87.38
CA MET A 864 4.39 63.03 -88.70
C MET A 864 3.31 63.48 -89.69
N LYS A 865 2.02 63.54 -89.28
CA LYS A 865 0.94 64.07 -90.14
C LYS A 865 1.13 65.55 -90.50
N GLU A 866 1.60 66.38 -89.57
CA GLU A 866 1.93 67.79 -89.80
C GLU A 866 3.10 67.97 -90.78
N ILE A 867 4.17 67.15 -90.65
CA ILE A 867 5.32 67.16 -91.57
C ILE A 867 4.86 66.86 -93.01
N HIS A 868 4.04 65.84 -93.22
CA HIS A 868 3.58 65.46 -94.56
C HIS A 868 2.71 66.53 -95.22
N HIS A 869 1.84 67.20 -94.47
CA HIS A 869 1.06 68.33 -94.98
C HIS A 869 1.95 69.52 -95.39
N ARG A 870 3.02 69.80 -94.64
CA ARG A 870 3.99 70.86 -94.98
C ARG A 870 4.82 70.53 -96.21
N VAL A 871 5.27 69.28 -96.35
CA VAL A 871 6.01 68.83 -97.54
C VAL A 871 5.15 68.98 -98.81
N LYS A 872 3.87 68.57 -98.75
CA LYS A 872 2.91 68.78 -99.85
C LYS A 872 2.77 70.26 -100.22
N ASN A 873 2.55 71.14 -99.22
CA ASN A 873 2.40 72.56 -99.44
C ASN A 873 3.67 73.19 -100.04
N ASN A 874 4.85 72.82 -99.54
CA ASN A 874 6.13 73.30 -100.06
C ASN A 874 6.35 72.89 -101.52
N LEU A 875 6.05 71.65 -101.89
CA LEU A 875 6.16 71.18 -103.27
C LEU A 875 5.17 71.89 -104.22
N GLN A 876 3.96 72.22 -103.73
CA GLN A 876 3.00 73.04 -104.49
C GLN A 876 3.51 74.46 -104.71
N VAL A 877 4.12 75.10 -103.70
CA VAL A 877 4.74 76.42 -103.83
C VAL A 877 5.89 76.38 -104.84
N ILE A 878 6.75 75.36 -104.79
CA ILE A 878 7.85 75.19 -105.76
C ILE A 878 7.30 75.05 -107.18
N SER A 879 6.28 74.22 -107.39
CA SER A 879 5.63 74.09 -108.71
C SER A 879 5.03 75.42 -109.20
N GLY A 880 4.48 76.24 -108.30
CA GLY A 880 3.95 77.57 -108.63
C GLY A 880 5.04 78.58 -108.99
N LEU A 881 6.17 78.59 -108.26
CA LEU A 881 7.32 79.43 -108.56
C LEU A 881 7.97 79.06 -109.89
N LEU A 882 8.11 77.76 -110.19
CA LEU A 882 8.63 77.29 -111.47
C LEU A 882 7.71 77.68 -112.63
N GLU A 883 6.39 77.71 -112.43
CA GLU A 883 5.43 78.20 -113.42
C GLU A 883 5.55 79.71 -113.67
N LEU A 884 5.71 80.49 -112.60
CA LEU A 884 5.91 81.93 -112.71
C LEU A 884 7.24 82.25 -113.40
N GLN A 885 8.33 81.56 -113.05
CA GLN A 885 9.64 81.72 -113.69
C GLN A 885 9.62 81.29 -115.17
N SER A 886 8.96 80.18 -115.49
CA SER A 886 8.76 79.74 -116.87
C SER A 886 8.05 80.81 -117.71
N LYS A 887 7.05 81.51 -117.16
CA LYS A 887 6.36 82.60 -117.88
C LYS A 887 7.24 83.83 -118.14
N THR A 888 8.25 84.08 -117.30
CA THR A 888 9.15 85.25 -117.43
C THR A 888 10.36 85.02 -118.32
N LEU A 889 10.65 83.78 -118.72
CA LEU A 889 11.81 83.47 -119.56
C LEU A 889 11.50 83.61 -121.05
N THR A 890 12.48 84.11 -121.81
CA THR A 890 12.38 84.25 -123.28
C THR A 890 13.02 83.09 -124.03
N ASP A 891 14.01 82.42 -123.43
CA ASP A 891 14.67 81.23 -123.99
C ASP A 891 13.72 80.02 -123.93
N GLU A 892 13.30 79.53 -125.10
CA GLU A 892 12.38 78.40 -125.21
C GLU A 892 12.98 77.07 -124.72
N THR A 893 14.29 76.87 -124.87
CA THR A 893 14.98 75.70 -124.29
C THR A 893 14.93 75.73 -122.77
N ALA A 894 15.15 76.90 -122.16
CA ALA A 894 15.04 77.08 -120.71
C ALA A 894 13.58 76.97 -120.21
N LYS A 895 12.60 77.45 -120.98
CA LYS A 895 11.18 77.30 -120.68
C LYS A 895 10.72 75.86 -120.70
N GLU A 896 11.10 75.08 -121.72
CA GLU A 896 10.74 73.67 -121.81
C GLU A 896 11.37 72.88 -120.65
N ALA A 897 12.65 73.17 -120.32
CA ALA A 897 13.34 72.58 -119.17
C ALA A 897 12.65 72.92 -117.82
N LEU A 898 12.20 74.16 -117.63
CA LEU A 898 11.43 74.55 -116.43
C LEU A 898 10.02 73.98 -116.40
N ARG A 899 9.37 73.86 -117.56
CA ARG A 899 8.04 73.22 -117.67
C ARG A 899 8.15 71.74 -117.34
N GLU A 900 9.24 71.10 -117.76
CA GLU A 900 9.56 69.72 -117.40
C GLU A 900 9.88 69.59 -115.90
N GLY A 901 10.72 70.47 -115.34
CA GLY A 901 11.01 70.52 -113.91
C GLY A 901 9.74 70.70 -113.07
N ARG A 902 8.84 71.59 -113.48
CA ARG A 902 7.53 71.80 -112.85
C ARG A 902 6.68 70.54 -112.86
N ASN A 903 6.55 69.88 -114.02
CA ASN A 903 5.74 68.68 -114.13
C ASN A 903 6.29 67.55 -113.26
N ARG A 904 7.62 67.43 -113.13
CA ARG A 904 8.27 66.47 -112.22
C ARG A 904 7.94 66.75 -110.75
N VAL A 905 8.07 68.01 -110.29
CA VAL A 905 7.72 68.41 -108.91
C VAL A 905 6.25 68.12 -108.62
N ARG A 906 5.36 68.36 -109.59
CA ARG A 906 3.93 68.07 -109.45
C ARG A 906 3.66 66.57 -109.35
N SER A 907 4.30 65.74 -110.17
CA SER A 907 4.20 64.27 -110.07
C SER A 907 4.71 63.75 -108.72
N ILE A 908 5.82 64.28 -108.20
CA ILE A 908 6.36 63.89 -106.89
C ILE A 908 5.37 64.25 -105.76
N ALA A 909 4.78 65.45 -105.80
CA ALA A 909 3.79 65.88 -104.81
C ALA A 909 2.55 64.97 -104.80
N LEU A 910 2.14 64.48 -105.98
CA LEU A 910 1.01 63.57 -106.15
C LEU A 910 1.31 62.15 -105.66
N ILE A 911 2.49 61.61 -106.00
CA ILE A 911 2.96 60.31 -105.48
C ILE A 911 3.04 60.35 -103.95
N HIS A 912 3.60 61.43 -103.40
CA HIS A 912 3.68 61.63 -101.95
C HIS A 912 2.29 61.76 -101.31
N GLN A 913 1.31 62.38 -101.97
CA GLN A 913 -0.06 62.43 -101.46
C GLN A 913 -0.70 61.04 -101.44
N ASN A 914 -0.53 60.24 -102.49
CA ASN A 914 -1.19 58.94 -102.61
C ASN A 914 -0.60 57.90 -101.64
N LEU A 915 0.73 57.88 -101.45
CA LEU A 915 1.39 56.91 -100.57
C LEU A 915 1.08 57.12 -99.08
N TYR A 916 0.79 58.35 -98.65
CA TYR A 916 0.51 58.68 -97.24
C TYR A 916 -0.99 58.77 -96.89
N GLN A 917 -1.89 58.48 -97.83
CA GLN A 917 -3.33 58.36 -97.59
C GLN A 917 -3.76 57.00 -97.03
N PHE A 918 -2.87 55.99 -97.08
CA PHE A 918 -3.14 54.65 -96.53
C PHE A 918 -3.05 54.65 -94.99
N GLU A 919 -4.08 54.10 -94.32
CA GLU A 919 -4.18 54.05 -92.86
C GLU A 919 -3.02 53.29 -92.17
N ASN A 920 -2.34 52.42 -92.92
CA ASN A 920 -1.18 51.65 -92.45
C ASN A 920 0.04 51.92 -93.34
N LEU A 921 0.91 52.84 -92.90
CA LEU A 921 2.13 53.26 -93.61
C LEU A 921 3.22 52.18 -93.68
N SER A 922 3.03 51.09 -92.93
CA SER A 922 3.97 49.97 -92.84
C SER A 922 3.87 49.01 -94.03
N SER A 923 2.76 49.03 -94.76
CA SER A 923 2.46 48.07 -95.83
C SER A 923 1.58 48.71 -96.92
N ILE A 924 2.17 49.05 -98.06
CA ILE A 924 1.49 49.71 -99.17
C ILE A 924 1.08 48.68 -100.22
N ASP A 925 -0.21 48.59 -100.53
CA ASP A 925 -0.73 47.75 -101.61
C ASP A 925 -0.19 48.24 -102.96
N LEU A 926 0.75 47.46 -103.51
CA LEU A 926 1.46 47.81 -104.71
C LEU A 926 0.57 47.80 -105.95
N ARG A 927 -0.40 46.87 -106.01
CA ARG A 927 -1.30 46.74 -107.15
C ARG A 927 -2.20 47.96 -107.23
N GLN A 928 -2.75 48.40 -106.10
CA GLN A 928 -3.56 49.61 -106.07
C GLN A 928 -2.73 50.83 -106.42
N PHE A 929 -1.54 50.98 -105.81
CA PHE A 929 -0.66 52.11 -106.02
C PHE A 929 -0.22 52.29 -107.49
N ILE A 930 0.25 51.22 -108.16
CA ILE A 930 0.70 51.31 -109.56
C ILE A 930 -0.48 51.61 -110.50
N ASN A 931 -1.64 51.02 -110.26
CA ASN A 931 -2.83 51.28 -111.08
C ASN A 931 -3.27 52.76 -110.98
N ASP A 932 -3.27 53.32 -109.78
CA ASP A 932 -3.63 54.72 -109.58
C ASP A 932 -2.60 55.67 -110.20
N LEU A 933 -1.30 55.35 -110.09
CA LEU A 933 -0.23 56.10 -110.75
C LEU A 933 -0.38 56.09 -112.28
N CYS A 934 -0.63 54.92 -112.87
CA CYS A 934 -0.81 54.79 -114.32
C CYS A 934 -1.99 55.61 -114.82
N LYS A 935 -3.16 55.52 -114.16
CA LYS A 935 -4.35 56.31 -114.51
C LYS A 935 -4.07 57.82 -114.45
N GLN A 936 -3.37 58.27 -113.42
CA GLN A 936 -3.03 59.68 -113.24
C GLN A 936 -2.05 60.18 -114.30
N VAL A 937 -0.93 59.48 -114.54
CA VAL A 937 0.02 59.90 -115.60
C VAL A 937 -0.66 59.89 -116.96
N GLN A 938 -1.48 58.87 -117.25
CA GLN A 938 -2.24 58.80 -118.50
C GLN A 938 -3.18 60.01 -118.65
N SER A 939 -3.87 60.44 -117.58
CA SER A 939 -4.73 61.63 -117.61
C SER A 939 -4.00 62.94 -117.94
N VAL A 940 -2.72 63.05 -117.57
CA VAL A 940 -1.93 64.27 -117.79
C VAL A 940 -1.49 64.39 -119.26
N PHE A 941 -1.17 63.26 -119.90
CA PHE A 941 -0.66 63.23 -121.27
C PHE A 941 -1.73 62.90 -122.34
N GLN A 942 -2.96 62.51 -121.94
CA GLN A 942 -4.06 62.28 -122.88
C GLN A 942 -4.55 63.57 -123.53
N ARG A 943 -4.15 63.82 -124.78
CA ARG A 943 -4.87 64.78 -125.62
C ARG A 943 -5.29 64.34 -127.02
N GLN A 944 -4.92 63.17 -127.56
CA GLN A 944 -5.53 62.68 -128.82
C GLN A 944 -5.16 61.25 -129.28
N LYS A 945 -4.48 60.42 -128.48
CA LYS A 945 -3.97 59.10 -128.92
C LYS A 945 -4.41 57.96 -128.01
N THR A 946 -4.81 56.83 -128.59
CA THR A 946 -5.27 55.64 -127.85
C THR A 946 -4.05 54.80 -127.46
N ILE A 947 -3.62 54.89 -126.19
CA ILE A 947 -2.52 54.10 -125.63
C ILE A 947 -3.10 53.15 -124.59
N ALA A 948 -2.92 51.84 -124.82
CA ALA A 948 -3.34 50.80 -123.89
C ALA A 948 -2.22 50.52 -122.87
N VAL A 949 -2.53 50.65 -121.58
CA VAL A 949 -1.60 50.34 -120.48
C VAL A 949 -2.10 49.08 -119.78
N THR A 950 -1.32 48.00 -119.85
CA THR A 950 -1.62 46.75 -119.13
C THR A 950 -0.76 46.69 -117.88
N VAL A 951 -1.40 46.52 -116.71
CA VAL A 951 -0.71 46.37 -115.43
C VAL A 951 -0.96 44.96 -114.90
N ASN A 952 0.09 44.16 -114.79
CA ASN A 952 0.04 42.80 -114.25
C ASN A 952 0.99 42.68 -113.05
N VAL A 953 0.48 43.02 -111.87
CA VAL A 953 1.24 43.08 -110.62
C VAL A 953 0.53 42.20 -109.60
N PRO A 954 1.19 41.26 -108.90
CA PRO A 954 0.55 40.43 -107.88
C PRO A 954 0.06 41.28 -106.69
N GLU A 955 -0.85 40.75 -105.88
CA GLU A 955 -1.20 41.39 -104.60
C GLU A 955 0.02 41.31 -103.67
N LEU A 956 0.74 42.42 -103.58
CA LEU A 956 1.99 42.54 -102.86
C LEU A 956 1.98 43.84 -102.08
N ASN A 957 2.38 43.76 -100.81
CA ASN A 957 2.58 44.95 -99.98
C ASN A 957 4.08 45.28 -99.91
N LEU A 958 4.43 46.54 -100.22
CA LEU A 958 5.79 47.04 -100.07
C LEU A 958 5.88 48.05 -98.91
N ASP A 959 7.05 48.11 -98.28
CA ASP A 959 7.36 49.18 -97.33
C ASP A 959 7.49 50.53 -98.06
N ILE A 960 7.29 51.62 -97.33
CA ILE A 960 7.29 52.97 -97.92
C ILE A 960 8.63 53.36 -98.56
N ASP A 961 9.77 52.86 -98.03
CA ASP A 961 11.09 53.18 -98.56
C ASP A 961 11.39 52.46 -99.88
N SER A 962 10.69 51.37 -100.16
CA SER A 962 10.73 50.68 -101.47
C SER A 962 9.65 51.20 -102.42
N ALA A 963 8.48 51.61 -101.92
CA ALA A 963 7.36 52.08 -102.75
C ALA A 963 7.61 53.47 -103.37
N VAL A 964 8.21 54.42 -102.62
CA VAL A 964 8.48 55.78 -103.12
C VAL A 964 9.44 55.77 -104.32
N PRO A 965 10.65 55.16 -104.24
CA PRO A 965 11.58 55.15 -105.38
C PRO A 965 11.00 54.41 -106.58
N LEU A 966 10.27 53.31 -106.36
CA LEU A 966 9.61 52.55 -107.43
C LEU A 966 8.55 53.39 -108.17
N GLY A 967 7.72 54.13 -107.44
CA GLY A 967 6.73 55.03 -108.02
C GLY A 967 7.36 56.15 -108.86
N LEU A 968 8.49 56.70 -108.41
CA LEU A 968 9.23 57.71 -109.17
C LEU A 968 9.84 57.14 -110.45
N ILE A 969 10.42 55.93 -110.41
CA ILE A 969 10.94 55.25 -111.60
C ILE A 969 9.83 55.01 -112.62
N LEU A 970 8.69 54.48 -112.18
CA LEU A 970 7.54 54.24 -113.06
C LEU A 970 7.01 55.53 -113.68
N ASN A 971 6.93 56.63 -112.91
CA ASN A 971 6.51 57.92 -113.44
C ASN A 971 7.47 58.43 -114.54
N GLU A 972 8.77 58.25 -114.38
CA GLU A 972 9.75 58.61 -115.41
C GLU A 972 9.63 57.75 -116.66
N LEU A 973 9.51 56.43 -116.52
CA LEU A 973 9.34 55.50 -117.64
C LEU A 973 8.05 55.78 -118.41
N LEU A 974 6.92 55.91 -117.71
CA LEU A 974 5.63 56.25 -118.31
C LEU A 974 5.68 57.60 -119.03
N SER A 975 6.17 58.65 -118.37
CA SER A 975 6.28 59.99 -118.94
C SER A 975 7.15 59.98 -120.21
N ASN A 976 8.27 59.25 -120.21
CA ASN A 976 9.13 59.12 -121.38
C ASN A 976 8.43 58.39 -122.53
N SER A 977 7.72 57.29 -122.26
CA SER A 977 6.97 56.59 -123.32
C SER A 977 5.85 57.47 -123.89
N PHE A 978 5.09 58.18 -123.04
CA PHE A 978 4.05 59.10 -123.51
C PHE A 978 4.60 60.27 -124.33
N LYS A 979 5.77 60.81 -123.97
CA LYS A 979 6.39 61.94 -124.68
C LYS A 979 7.08 61.53 -125.97
N TYR A 980 7.81 60.42 -125.97
CA TYR A 980 8.78 60.09 -127.02
C TYR A 980 8.46 58.80 -127.78
N ALA A 981 7.93 57.78 -127.11
CA ALA A 981 7.74 56.47 -127.74
C ALA A 981 6.58 56.45 -128.76
N PHE A 982 5.56 57.28 -128.54
CA PHE A 982 4.32 57.28 -129.33
C PHE A 982 4.11 58.56 -130.15
N THR A 983 5.18 59.25 -130.55
CA THR A 983 5.10 60.51 -131.31
C THR A 983 4.57 60.31 -132.74
N GLU A 984 4.94 59.23 -133.43
CA GLU A 984 4.59 59.01 -134.85
C GLU A 984 3.50 57.95 -135.11
N GLY A 985 3.15 57.10 -134.12
CA GLY A 985 2.11 56.07 -134.23
C GLY A 985 0.69 56.54 -133.83
N LYS A 986 -0.35 55.95 -134.43
CA LYS A 986 -1.78 56.17 -134.06
C LYS A 986 -2.21 55.40 -132.80
N SER A 987 -1.47 54.38 -132.37
CA SER A 987 -1.74 53.55 -131.19
C SER A 987 -0.46 53.09 -130.52
N GLY A 988 -0.45 53.03 -129.19
CA GLY A 988 0.68 52.56 -128.39
C GLY A 988 0.25 51.55 -127.33
N LYS A 989 1.18 50.70 -126.89
CA LYS A 989 1.00 49.72 -125.82
C LYS A 989 2.13 49.85 -124.82
N ILE A 990 1.77 49.87 -123.53
CA ILE A 990 2.70 49.80 -122.42
C ILE A 990 2.29 48.61 -121.55
N ASP A 991 3.23 47.72 -121.26
CA ASP A 991 3.03 46.59 -120.36
C ASP A 991 3.94 46.77 -119.13
N ILE A 992 3.32 46.73 -117.94
CA ILE A 992 4.01 46.78 -116.65
C ILE A 992 3.74 45.47 -115.94
N VAL A 993 4.78 44.68 -115.73
CA VAL A 993 4.70 43.36 -115.13
C VAL A 993 5.63 43.30 -113.94
N MET A 994 5.14 42.72 -112.85
CA MET A 994 5.94 42.52 -111.65
C MET A 994 6.07 41.02 -111.36
N HIS A 995 7.30 40.56 -111.21
CA HIS A 995 7.64 39.19 -110.88
C HIS A 995 8.26 39.13 -109.49
N THR A 996 7.82 38.17 -108.67
CA THR A 996 8.52 37.81 -107.44
C THR A 996 9.60 36.81 -107.82
N LEU A 997 10.87 37.20 -107.66
CA LEU A 997 12.00 36.31 -107.94
C LEU A 997 12.23 35.36 -106.75
N GLU A 998 12.27 35.93 -105.55
CA GLU A 998 12.37 35.24 -104.26
C GLU A 998 11.57 36.04 -103.22
N GLU A 999 11.29 35.47 -102.05
CA GLU A 999 10.61 36.20 -100.98
C GLU A 999 11.42 37.47 -100.61
N GLY A 1000 10.82 38.64 -100.84
CA GLY A 1000 11.47 39.94 -100.64
C GLY A 1000 12.44 40.40 -101.74
N LYS A 1001 12.63 39.65 -102.84
CA LYS A 1001 13.32 40.13 -104.06
C LYS A 1001 12.37 40.14 -105.24
N TYR A 1002 12.22 41.29 -105.86
CA TYR A 1002 11.24 41.51 -106.91
C TYR A 1002 11.89 42.05 -108.19
N GLN A 1003 11.24 41.77 -109.30
CA GLN A 1003 11.62 42.26 -110.62
C GLN A 1003 10.44 43.01 -111.23
N LEU A 1004 10.62 44.31 -111.47
CA LEU A 1004 9.71 45.12 -112.26
C LEU A 1004 10.18 45.11 -113.71
N ALA A 1005 9.34 44.62 -114.61
CA ALA A 1005 9.52 44.69 -116.06
C ALA A 1005 8.55 45.72 -116.65
N TYR A 1006 9.07 46.73 -117.31
CA TYR A 1006 8.34 47.75 -118.05
C TYR A 1006 8.67 47.61 -119.52
N ALA A 1007 7.68 47.52 -120.40
CA ALA A 1007 7.90 47.49 -121.85
C ALA A 1007 6.92 48.40 -122.59
N ASP A 1008 7.42 49.17 -123.55
CA ASP A 1008 6.60 49.86 -124.54
C ASP A 1008 6.85 49.32 -125.96
N ASN A 1009 5.92 49.61 -126.88
CA ASN A 1009 6.04 49.25 -128.29
C ASN A 1009 6.49 50.41 -129.21
N GLY A 1010 7.24 51.38 -128.65
CA GLY A 1010 7.80 52.50 -129.42
C GLY A 1010 9.05 52.13 -130.22
N PRO A 1011 9.81 53.12 -130.73
CA PRO A 1011 11.07 52.86 -131.44
C PRO A 1011 12.19 52.33 -130.55
N GLY A 1012 12.05 52.42 -129.21
CA GLY A 1012 13.10 52.05 -128.27
C GLY A 1012 14.28 53.03 -128.25
N LEU A 1013 15.26 52.74 -127.41
CA LEU A 1013 16.61 53.31 -127.43
C LEU A 1013 17.53 52.38 -128.26
N PRO A 1014 18.70 52.85 -128.71
CA PRO A 1014 19.64 52.04 -129.50
C PRO A 1014 19.97 50.69 -128.82
N VAL A 1015 20.19 49.64 -129.61
CA VAL A 1015 20.38 48.25 -129.12
C VAL A 1015 21.59 48.13 -128.15
N ASP A 1016 22.62 48.96 -128.34
CA ASP A 1016 23.82 48.99 -127.48
C ASP A 1016 23.74 50.04 -126.35
N PHE A 1017 22.54 50.52 -126.02
CA PHE A 1017 22.38 51.58 -125.03
C PHE A 1017 22.56 51.07 -123.60
N ASP A 1018 23.63 51.53 -122.94
CA ASP A 1018 23.91 51.27 -121.53
C ASP A 1018 23.26 52.33 -120.63
N VAL A 1019 22.21 51.94 -119.90
CA VAL A 1019 21.48 52.81 -118.95
C VAL A 1019 22.43 53.40 -117.90
N SER A 1020 23.49 52.69 -117.51
CA SER A 1020 24.41 53.15 -116.48
C SER A 1020 25.26 54.36 -116.91
N LYS A 1021 25.38 54.60 -118.22
CA LYS A 1021 26.11 55.73 -118.82
C LYS A 1021 25.20 56.82 -119.38
N ALA A 1022 23.90 56.76 -119.10
CA ALA A 1022 22.93 57.71 -119.64
C ALA A 1022 23.27 59.15 -119.23
N LYS A 1023 23.26 60.07 -120.20
CA LYS A 1023 23.53 61.50 -119.98
C LYS A 1023 22.29 62.30 -119.57
N THR A 1024 21.10 61.78 -119.85
CA THR A 1024 19.84 62.48 -119.53
C THR A 1024 19.48 62.26 -118.07
N LEU A 1025 19.11 63.35 -117.38
CA LEU A 1025 18.76 63.33 -115.97
C LEU A 1025 17.69 62.28 -115.62
N GLY A 1026 16.67 62.08 -116.47
CA GLY A 1026 15.61 61.09 -116.21
C GLY A 1026 16.11 59.64 -116.14
N LEU A 1027 16.99 59.24 -117.05
CA LEU A 1027 17.58 57.89 -117.04
C LEU A 1027 18.62 57.72 -115.93
N GLN A 1028 19.33 58.80 -115.53
CA GLN A 1028 20.20 58.79 -114.35
C GLN A 1028 19.40 58.55 -113.08
N LEU A 1029 18.26 59.25 -112.93
CA LEU A 1029 17.36 59.10 -111.79
C LEU A 1029 16.85 57.65 -111.67
N ILE A 1030 16.49 57.02 -112.80
CA ILE A 1030 16.04 55.62 -112.81
C ILE A 1030 17.13 54.69 -112.26
N ASN A 1031 18.38 54.89 -112.65
CA ASN A 1031 19.52 54.10 -112.18
C ASN A 1031 19.81 54.31 -110.69
N ASP A 1032 19.81 55.57 -110.22
CA ASP A 1032 20.10 55.91 -108.83
C ASP A 1032 19.01 55.41 -107.87
N LEU A 1033 17.73 55.58 -108.24
CA LEU A 1033 16.61 55.09 -107.44
C LEU A 1033 16.55 53.56 -107.40
N ALA A 1034 16.91 52.88 -108.50
CA ALA A 1034 17.02 51.42 -108.49
C ALA A 1034 18.13 50.96 -107.54
N ARG A 1035 19.31 51.61 -107.55
CA ARG A 1035 20.39 51.31 -106.59
C ARG A 1035 19.97 51.58 -105.15
N GLN A 1036 19.21 52.64 -104.89
CA GLN A 1036 18.70 52.95 -103.55
C GLN A 1036 17.79 51.83 -103.01
N MET A 1037 17.10 51.10 -103.90
CA MET A 1037 16.34 49.89 -103.54
C MET A 1037 17.19 48.60 -103.53
N GLY A 1038 18.52 48.72 -103.56
CA GLY A 1038 19.46 47.59 -103.64
C GLY A 1038 19.46 46.89 -105.00
N GLY A 1039 18.96 47.57 -106.03
CA GLY A 1039 18.67 47.01 -107.33
C GLY A 1039 19.57 47.47 -108.47
N ARG A 1040 19.39 46.87 -109.64
CA ARG A 1040 20.01 47.28 -110.91
C ARG A 1040 18.98 47.33 -112.03
N VAL A 1041 19.14 48.31 -112.91
CA VAL A 1041 18.31 48.47 -114.11
C VAL A 1041 19.04 47.89 -115.31
N GLN A 1042 18.32 47.11 -116.10
CA GLN A 1042 18.76 46.61 -117.39
C GLN A 1042 17.80 47.13 -118.47
N TYR A 1043 18.36 47.50 -119.62
CA TYR A 1043 17.58 47.91 -120.79
C TYR A 1043 17.82 46.93 -121.93
N GLU A 1044 16.77 46.62 -122.66
CA GLU A 1044 16.82 45.85 -123.89
C GLU A 1044 15.77 46.39 -124.87
N THR A 1045 16.06 46.26 -126.17
CA THR A 1045 15.10 46.63 -127.22
C THR A 1045 14.28 45.39 -127.59
N ARG A 1046 13.05 45.27 -127.08
CA ARG A 1046 12.12 44.17 -127.38
C ARG A 1046 10.85 44.71 -128.03
N ASN A 1047 10.90 44.93 -129.35
CA ASN A 1047 9.79 45.53 -130.10
C ASN A 1047 9.39 46.92 -129.55
N GLY A 1048 10.35 47.61 -128.93
CA GLY A 1048 10.25 48.90 -128.27
C GLY A 1048 11.15 48.96 -127.02
N ALA A 1049 10.95 49.93 -126.14
CA ALA A 1049 11.80 50.08 -124.97
C ALA A 1049 11.38 49.12 -123.84
N ALA A 1050 12.25 48.20 -123.43
CA ALA A 1050 12.02 47.33 -122.29
C ALA A 1050 13.06 47.57 -121.19
N PHE A 1051 12.58 47.86 -119.98
CA PHE A 1051 13.38 48.09 -118.76
C PHE A 1051 13.05 47.02 -117.73
N THR A 1052 14.08 46.34 -117.23
CA THR A 1052 13.96 45.33 -116.17
C THR A 1052 14.72 45.81 -114.94
N ILE A 1053 14.03 45.90 -113.80
CA ILE A 1053 14.57 46.44 -112.55
C ILE A 1053 14.40 45.39 -111.46
N ASN A 1054 15.51 44.78 -111.06
CA ASN A 1054 15.54 43.87 -109.92
C ASN A 1054 15.83 44.66 -108.66
N PHE A 1055 15.05 44.50 -107.60
CA PHE A 1055 15.26 45.18 -106.32
C PHE A 1055 14.85 44.31 -105.13
N THR A 1056 15.33 44.66 -103.93
CA THR A 1056 15.11 43.89 -102.71
C THR A 1056 14.36 44.74 -101.69
N ASN A 1057 13.32 44.20 -101.07
CA ASN A 1057 12.58 44.85 -99.98
C ASN A 1057 13.54 45.19 -98.83
N ARG A 1058 13.33 46.34 -98.18
CA ARG A 1058 14.18 46.83 -97.10
C ARG A 1058 14.31 45.84 -95.94
N GLU A 1059 13.26 45.11 -95.57
CA GLU A 1059 13.34 44.14 -94.46
C GLU A 1059 14.30 42.98 -94.77
N VAL A 1060 14.33 42.51 -96.02
CA VAL A 1060 15.28 41.48 -96.45
C VAL A 1060 16.70 42.04 -96.57
N ARG A 1061 16.87 43.31 -96.98
CA ARG A 1061 18.18 43.99 -96.97
C ARG A 1061 18.74 44.15 -95.55
N LYS A 1062 17.92 44.56 -94.58
CA LYS A 1062 18.32 44.71 -93.17
C LYS A 1062 18.77 43.42 -92.49
N ASN A 1063 18.35 42.26 -92.98
CA ASN A 1063 18.79 40.96 -92.47
C ASN A 1063 20.00 40.40 -93.24
N GLN A 1064 20.40 41.04 -94.34
CA GLN A 1064 21.55 40.65 -95.18
C GLN A 1064 22.75 41.60 -95.04
N ASP A 1065 22.52 42.85 -94.59
CA ASP A 1065 23.50 43.82 -94.09
C ASP A 1065 23.67 43.71 -92.56
#